data_AF-A0AAX4PD57-F1
#
_entry.id   AF-A0AAX4PD57-F1
#
_cell.length_a   1.000
_cell.length_b   1.000
_cell.length_c   1.000
_cell.angle_alpha   90.00
_cell.angle_beta   90.00
_cell.angle_gamma   90.00
#
_symmetry.space_group_name_H-M   'P 1'
#
loop_
_entity.id
_entity.type
_entity.pdbx_description
1 polymer ?
#
loop_
_entity_poly.entity_id
_entity_poly.type
_entity_poly.pdbx_seq_one_letter_code
_entity_poly.pdbx_strand_id
1 'polypeptide(L)'
;MTRSAYGRNPRWGLVACAIALAACLAACPGALAEIKEGDAFVEVKGTDFELDGKKFVFQGFNAYQLMEAAGDWGPVGKLMVRDIMRQAKENGLSVVRTFGFAGRLKKNALMTAPGEYNEKMLAALDEVLDQASKHDIRVVLVLENYWNTAVDKDPTHANGIEKYIRWEAAKSGKNLTTDDFWTNKNLREMYKDHVEFMLTRKNSVNGRVYKDDPTLFSVNLLNEPRCEECGKDLQKWIDEMSNFVRKIAPKVMRTVGEDGFYDAEFSDDEHLKANPGEWANTQGQDFVANHKGKDISYAAIHIWPDDWNHREVRFQHDWILQHVKDAELKLKKPFVIEEFGKTRDPGEPFDRRNRFLETAFLDAENNVLRGGAVAGTSWWNWYGRGDGRGDGYAIYSEDESTFAVINEFSGRLKKAAKNKDSKAKAFTQKEFDNLYGLLSSEGTVKTIAGAGGEPGFADGDAKRSKFNEPHGLALSADGKHLFVADKENHCIRMVNTETGRTSTVAGKEGEAGLVDGSVNEALFNMPVAVAAPGSGRFLLVADSGNNAVRRIDLDTGKVATFLEKETPYGWIGNPQGIACDETCEKVVLVDSGNSRVLDISRGKVKIVAGPEDKGWEKKGFQDGPASNASFSFPLNGAMSRDGSIAYIASNDNTAIRSVNLKTGEVSTLAGDGKDGKRDSNNIFKEPARFRWPMGVALTPNNEYLLVADQYNHRIRVVDTETGEVRTVAGWVQGFQDGGVIARDTGDADDFAAAMFNTPRGVAVHSGGDHLVVYVADSANHAIRKVQVSLKDKIGKSSKDACGKTGCIDDRNIVVRSKGN
;
A
#
# COMPACT_ATOMS: atom_id res chain seq x y z
N MET A 1 60.25 -29.46 14.88
CA MET A 1 61.70 -29.71 15.12
C MET A 1 62.51 -28.74 14.27
N THR A 2 63.76 -28.42 14.68
CA THR A 2 64.77 -27.45 14.14
C THR A 2 64.45 -25.96 14.36
N ARG A 3 65.04 -25.24 15.35
CA ARG A 3 66.42 -24.75 15.64
C ARG A 3 66.81 -23.38 15.02
N SER A 4 66.84 -22.36 15.91
CA SER A 4 67.93 -21.37 16.14
C SER A 4 68.02 -20.16 15.18
N ALA A 5 68.52 -18.95 15.49
CA ALA A 5 69.29 -18.34 16.59
C ALA A 5 69.18 -16.78 16.43
N TYR A 6 68.92 -15.99 17.48
CA TYR A 6 69.83 -15.08 18.23
C TYR A 6 70.46 -13.83 17.56
N GLY A 7 70.28 -12.67 18.25
CA GLY A 7 71.23 -11.55 18.39
C GLY A 7 70.75 -10.18 17.85
N ARG A 8 70.90 -8.99 18.47
CA ARG A 8 71.62 -8.41 19.64
C ARG A 8 70.91 -7.06 20.00
N ASN A 9 70.53 -6.72 21.25
CA ASN A 9 71.25 -5.99 22.34
C ASN A 9 71.77 -4.56 21.99
N PRO A 10 71.99 -3.57 22.93
CA PRO A 10 71.71 -3.48 24.39
C PRO A 10 71.38 -2.05 24.99
N ARG A 11 71.16 -2.01 26.32
CA ARG A 11 71.83 -1.17 27.35
C ARG A 11 71.20 0.12 28.00
N TRP A 12 70.92 0.01 29.33
CA TRP A 12 71.22 0.88 30.53
C TRP A 12 70.82 2.38 30.46
N GLY A 13 70.15 3.04 31.42
CA GLY A 13 70.16 2.96 32.89
C GLY A 13 70.91 4.18 33.47
N LEU A 14 70.22 5.06 34.25
CA LEU A 14 70.67 6.13 35.19
C LEU A 14 69.79 7.41 35.01
N VAL A 15 68.90 7.79 35.93
CA VAL A 15 69.06 8.43 37.27
C VAL A 15 69.42 9.93 37.23
N ALA A 16 68.40 10.72 37.59
CA ALA A 16 68.36 11.91 38.44
C ALA A 16 68.80 13.32 37.98
N CYS A 17 67.78 14.19 38.08
CA CYS A 17 67.74 15.46 38.83
C CYS A 17 68.14 16.81 38.19
N ALA A 18 67.11 17.66 38.26
CA ALA A 18 67.12 19.10 38.56
C ALA A 18 67.28 20.07 37.39
N ILE A 19 66.19 20.78 37.07
CA ILE A 19 65.91 22.16 37.52
C ILE A 19 64.64 22.63 36.80
N ALA A 20 63.61 23.04 37.55
CA ALA A 20 62.84 24.27 37.33
C ALA A 20 61.58 24.29 38.22
N LEU A 21 61.70 24.96 39.36
CA LEU A 21 60.57 25.65 39.98
C LEU A 21 60.04 26.70 39.00
N ALA A 22 58.78 26.59 38.58
CA ALA A 22 57.84 27.71 38.49
C ALA A 22 56.44 27.18 38.10
N ALA A 23 55.42 27.78 38.69
CA ALA A 23 53.98 27.57 38.46
C ALA A 23 53.31 26.43 39.26
N CYS A 24 53.29 26.56 40.59
CA CYS A 24 52.12 26.13 41.37
C CYS A 24 51.02 27.19 41.21
N LEU A 25 50.04 26.92 40.35
CA LEU A 25 48.63 27.34 40.50
C LEU A 25 47.79 26.55 39.48
N ALA A 26 46.76 25.88 39.99
CA ALA A 26 45.70 25.16 39.29
C ALA A 26 46.04 23.78 38.68
N ALA A 27 45.88 22.72 39.48
CA ALA A 27 45.33 21.45 39.01
C ALA A 27 44.86 20.61 40.21
N CYS A 28 43.57 20.70 40.55
CA CYS A 28 42.87 19.60 41.18
C CYS A 28 42.01 18.99 40.07
N PRO A 29 42.40 17.85 39.45
CA PRO A 29 41.52 17.18 38.52
C PRO A 29 40.48 16.44 39.36
N GLY A 30 39.33 17.07 39.57
CA GLY A 30 38.12 16.33 39.88
C GLY A 30 37.90 15.33 38.76
N ALA A 31 37.76 14.05 39.11
CA ALA A 31 37.45 13.00 38.16
C ALA A 31 36.12 13.33 37.48
N LEU A 32 36.19 13.87 36.26
CA LEU A 32 35.09 13.83 35.32
C LEU A 32 34.95 12.37 34.90
N ALA A 33 34.00 11.66 35.51
CA ALA A 33 33.51 10.42 34.94
C ALA A 33 33.06 10.72 33.50
N GLU A 34 33.60 10.00 32.52
CA GLU A 34 33.11 10.06 31.14
C GLU A 34 31.60 9.74 31.16
N ILE A 35 30.77 10.74 30.84
CA ILE A 35 29.34 10.54 30.59
C ILE A 35 29.28 9.62 29.36
N LYS A 36 28.73 8.41 29.51
CA LYS A 36 28.51 7.53 28.36
C LYS A 36 27.50 8.18 27.43
N GLU A 37 27.76 8.10 26.12
CA GLU A 37 26.80 8.53 25.08
C GLU A 37 25.46 7.83 25.36
N GLY A 38 24.38 8.59 25.61
CA GLY A 38 23.06 8.04 25.98
C GLY A 38 22.64 8.17 27.45
N ASP A 39 23.47 8.68 28.36
CA ASP A 39 23.10 8.97 29.76
C ASP A 39 22.58 10.41 29.99
N ALA A 40 22.33 11.18 28.92
CA ALA A 40 21.71 12.51 28.99
C ALA A 40 20.21 12.49 28.65
N PHE A 41 19.47 13.44 29.25
CA PHE A 41 18.07 13.69 28.90
C PHE A 41 17.97 14.29 27.49
N VAL A 42 16.91 13.93 26.77
CA VAL A 42 16.57 14.62 25.52
C VAL A 42 15.89 15.95 25.87
N GLU A 43 16.29 17.02 25.18
CA GLU A 43 15.81 18.38 25.43
C GLU A 43 15.06 18.94 24.21
N VAL A 44 14.23 19.95 24.45
CA VAL A 44 13.53 20.70 23.39
C VAL A 44 14.36 21.90 22.98
N LYS A 45 14.53 22.09 21.67
CA LYS A 45 15.16 23.28 21.10
C LYS A 45 14.39 23.78 19.89
N GLY A 46 13.63 24.86 20.09
CA GLY A 46 12.69 25.33 19.10
C GLY A 46 11.65 24.26 18.79
N THR A 47 11.56 23.84 17.55
CA THR A 47 10.65 22.79 17.07
C THR A 47 11.31 21.41 16.94
N ASP A 48 12.52 21.23 17.46
CA ASP A 48 13.26 19.96 17.41
C ASP A 48 13.54 19.41 18.81
N PHE A 49 13.90 18.13 18.85
CA PHE A 49 14.54 17.50 20.01
C PHE A 49 16.06 17.46 19.81
N GLU A 50 16.83 17.59 20.90
CA GLU A 50 18.28 17.42 20.91
C GLU A 50 18.73 16.47 22.04
N LEU A 51 19.72 15.64 21.74
CA LEU A 51 20.44 14.80 22.70
C LEU A 51 21.95 15.07 22.51
N ASP A 52 22.62 15.48 23.58
CA ASP A 52 24.05 15.82 23.56
C ASP A 52 24.42 16.84 22.45
N GLY A 53 23.57 17.84 22.25
CA GLY A 53 23.73 18.89 21.24
C GLY A 53 23.54 18.43 19.78
N LYS A 54 23.11 17.19 19.57
CA LYS A 54 22.76 16.63 18.25
C LYS A 54 21.24 16.51 18.14
N LYS A 55 20.69 16.76 16.95
CA LYS A 55 19.26 16.54 16.67
C LYS A 55 18.87 15.09 17.00
N PHE A 56 17.87 14.93 17.85
CA PHE A 56 17.23 13.66 18.19
C PHE A 56 15.96 13.53 17.35
N VAL A 57 15.80 12.40 16.66
CA VAL A 57 14.60 12.13 15.85
C VAL A 57 13.73 11.17 16.63
N PHE A 58 12.47 11.53 16.86
CA PHE A 58 11.51 10.65 17.51
C PHE A 58 11.07 9.56 16.53
N GLN A 59 11.85 8.48 16.41
CA GLN A 59 11.44 7.28 15.66
C GLN A 59 10.84 6.29 16.63
N GLY A 60 9.53 6.40 16.80
CA GLY A 60 8.74 5.73 17.81
C GLY A 60 7.96 4.53 17.30
N PHE A 61 7.53 3.71 18.24
CA PHE A 61 6.47 2.73 18.09
C PHE A 61 5.70 2.62 19.41
N ASN A 62 4.43 2.25 19.33
CA ASN A 62 3.63 1.93 20.50
C ASN A 62 3.74 0.44 20.83
N ALA A 63 3.88 0.12 22.12
CA ALA A 63 3.83 -1.23 22.65
C ALA A 63 3.26 -1.16 24.06
N TYR A 64 1.95 -0.94 24.17
CA TYR A 64 1.27 -0.69 25.44
C TYR A 64 1.35 -1.88 26.41
N GLN A 65 1.46 -3.10 25.88
CA GLN A 65 1.35 -4.37 26.58
C GLN A 65 2.61 -4.81 27.31
N LEU A 66 3.75 -4.10 27.19
CA LEU A 66 5.05 -4.59 27.63
C LEU A 66 5.11 -4.92 29.13
N MET A 67 4.50 -4.10 29.99
CA MET A 67 4.43 -4.37 31.43
C MET A 67 3.61 -5.64 31.73
N GLU A 68 2.43 -5.79 31.11
CA GLU A 68 1.60 -6.99 31.28
C GLU A 68 2.30 -8.24 30.75
N ALA A 69 3.02 -8.13 29.64
CA ALA A 69 3.80 -9.22 29.09
C ALA A 69 4.90 -9.67 30.06
N ALA A 70 5.76 -8.75 30.52
CA ALA A 70 6.84 -9.07 31.45
C ALA A 70 6.34 -9.57 32.82
N GLY A 71 5.16 -9.11 33.25
CA GLY A 71 4.57 -9.47 34.53
C GLY A 71 3.80 -10.80 34.52
N ASP A 72 3.04 -11.10 33.47
CA ASP A 72 2.01 -12.15 33.53
C ASP A 72 2.09 -13.22 32.43
N TRP A 73 2.87 -13.02 31.35
CA TRP A 73 2.95 -14.00 30.25
C TRP A 73 4.06 -15.06 30.45
N GLY A 74 4.55 -15.20 31.67
CA GLY A 74 5.63 -16.13 32.01
C GLY A 74 6.98 -15.74 31.38
N PRO A 75 7.93 -16.69 31.25
CA PRO A 75 9.26 -16.41 30.72
C PRO A 75 9.26 -15.80 29.31
N VAL A 76 8.25 -16.18 28.51
CA VAL A 76 8.11 -15.73 27.11
C VAL A 76 7.84 -14.23 27.01
N GLY A 77 7.09 -13.66 27.96
CA GLY A 77 6.81 -12.22 27.96
C GLY A 77 8.05 -11.36 28.22
N LYS A 78 8.92 -11.76 29.15
CA LYS A 78 10.21 -11.07 29.37
C LYS A 78 11.13 -11.18 28.16
N LEU A 79 11.15 -12.34 27.50
CA LEU A 79 11.90 -12.52 26.25
C LEU A 79 11.35 -11.63 25.14
N MET A 80 10.02 -11.48 25.04
CA MET A 80 9.38 -10.59 24.08
C MET A 80 9.80 -9.13 24.30
N VAL A 81 9.77 -8.63 25.55
CA VAL A 81 10.22 -7.26 25.86
C VAL A 81 11.65 -7.04 25.39
N ARG A 82 12.57 -7.94 25.77
CA ARG A 82 13.97 -7.87 25.33
C ARG A 82 14.12 -7.91 23.81
N ASP A 83 13.40 -8.81 23.16
CA ASP A 83 13.48 -9.01 21.71
C ASP A 83 12.90 -7.82 20.93
N ILE A 84 11.83 -7.18 21.42
CA ILE A 84 11.29 -5.93 20.84
C ILE A 84 12.33 -4.81 20.98
N MET A 85 12.91 -4.59 22.17
CA MET A 85 13.90 -3.52 22.36
C MET A 85 15.16 -3.71 21.50
N ARG A 86 15.64 -4.96 21.40
CA ARG A 86 16.77 -5.30 20.53
C ARG A 86 16.46 -4.99 19.08
N GLN A 87 15.34 -5.49 18.56
CA GLN A 87 14.95 -5.27 17.17
C GLN A 87 14.66 -3.80 16.88
N ALA A 88 14.07 -3.06 17.81
CA ALA A 88 13.87 -1.62 17.67
C ALA A 88 15.20 -0.90 17.43
N LYS A 89 16.23 -1.19 18.23
CA LYS A 89 17.57 -0.63 18.07
C LYS A 89 18.22 -1.05 16.73
N GLU A 90 18.12 -2.32 16.36
CA GLU A 90 18.65 -2.85 15.09
C GLU A 90 18.01 -2.16 13.88
N ASN A 91 16.72 -1.83 13.95
CA ASN A 91 15.97 -1.15 12.90
C ASN A 91 16.04 0.38 12.98
N GLY A 92 16.83 0.92 13.92
CA GLY A 92 17.08 2.37 14.03
C GLY A 92 15.98 3.17 14.71
N LEU A 93 14.99 2.51 15.32
CA LEU A 93 14.01 3.15 16.21
C LEU A 93 14.69 3.62 17.49
N SER A 94 14.07 4.58 18.16
CA SER A 94 14.69 5.35 19.25
C SER A 94 13.75 5.60 20.43
N VAL A 95 12.44 5.44 20.22
CA VAL A 95 11.44 5.68 21.27
C VAL A 95 10.43 4.54 21.28
N VAL A 96 10.00 4.14 22.47
CA VAL A 96 8.83 3.29 22.68
C VAL A 96 7.82 4.05 23.52
N ARG A 97 6.57 4.08 23.09
CA ARG A 97 5.45 4.53 23.91
C ARG A 97 4.77 3.33 24.54
N THR A 98 4.62 3.33 25.86
CA THR A 98 4.08 2.19 26.61
C THR A 98 3.25 2.65 27.81
N PHE A 99 2.36 1.78 28.29
CA PHE A 99 1.50 2.11 29.42
C PHE A 99 2.26 1.97 30.74
N GLY A 100 2.20 3.04 31.54
CA GLY A 100 2.62 3.05 32.95
C GLY A 100 1.55 2.54 33.90
N PHE A 101 0.44 2.02 33.37
CA PHE A 101 -0.64 1.36 34.09
C PHE A 101 -0.91 -0.03 33.48
N ALA A 102 -1.45 -0.94 34.28
CA ALA A 102 -1.93 -2.25 33.86
C ALA A 102 -3.27 -2.53 34.53
N GLY A 103 -4.02 -3.49 33.99
CA GLY A 103 -5.30 -3.88 34.56
C GLY A 103 -6.36 -4.19 33.52
N ARG A 104 -6.00 -4.65 32.32
CA ARG A 104 -7.01 -5.24 31.42
C ARG A 104 -7.64 -6.47 32.07
N LEU A 105 -6.85 -7.23 32.84
CA LEU A 105 -7.32 -8.24 33.78
C LEU A 105 -7.16 -7.74 35.22
N LYS A 106 -8.18 -7.91 36.05
CA LYS A 106 -8.15 -7.57 37.49
C LYS A 106 -6.89 -8.03 38.23
N LYS A 107 -6.44 -9.26 37.98
CA LYS A 107 -5.23 -9.83 38.60
C LYS A 107 -3.92 -9.09 38.26
N ASN A 108 -3.91 -8.33 37.17
CA ASN A 108 -2.76 -7.58 36.67
C ASN A 108 -2.88 -6.08 36.94
N ALA A 109 -3.93 -5.63 37.65
CA ALA A 109 -4.09 -4.23 38.00
C ALA A 109 -2.82 -3.71 38.69
N LEU A 110 -2.22 -2.65 38.12
CA LEU A 110 -1.00 -2.07 38.68
C LEU A 110 -1.28 -1.42 40.04
N MET A 111 -2.33 -0.59 40.08
CA MET A 111 -2.85 0.03 41.30
C MET A 111 -4.17 -0.66 41.64
N THR A 112 -4.18 -1.42 42.75
CA THR A 112 -5.31 -2.27 43.15
C THR A 112 -6.34 -1.52 44.00
N ALA A 113 -5.88 -0.49 44.70
CA ALA A 113 -6.67 0.48 45.44
C ALA A 113 -5.87 1.80 45.51
N PRO A 114 -6.47 2.94 45.89
CA PRO A 114 -5.76 4.22 45.97
C PRO A 114 -4.49 4.11 46.82
N GLY A 115 -3.31 4.27 46.21
CA GLY A 115 -2.01 4.17 46.88
C GLY A 115 -1.49 2.75 47.14
N GLU A 116 -2.23 1.71 46.76
CA GLU A 116 -1.82 0.30 46.87
C GLU A 116 -1.44 -0.27 45.52
N TYR A 117 -0.25 -0.86 45.44
CA TYR A 117 0.33 -1.29 44.17
C TYR A 117 0.73 -2.76 44.14
N ASN A 118 0.57 -3.36 42.97
CA ASN A 118 1.04 -4.69 42.65
C ASN A 118 2.54 -4.64 42.31
N GLU A 119 3.38 -4.95 43.30
CA GLU A 119 4.84 -4.90 43.14
C GLU A 119 5.37 -5.83 42.04
N LYS A 120 4.67 -6.93 41.74
CA LYS A 120 5.03 -7.81 40.62
C LYS A 120 4.93 -7.07 39.28
N MET A 121 3.88 -6.28 39.10
CA MET A 121 3.67 -5.49 37.87
C MET A 121 4.61 -4.29 37.82
N LEU A 122 4.88 -3.65 38.97
CA LEU A 122 5.88 -2.58 39.05
C LEU A 122 7.29 -3.07 38.70
N ALA A 123 7.69 -4.24 39.21
CA ALA A 123 8.96 -4.87 38.83
C ALA A 123 9.00 -5.29 37.35
N ALA A 124 7.85 -5.57 36.75
CA ALA A 124 7.76 -5.82 35.31
C ALA A 124 7.97 -4.53 34.50
N LEU A 125 7.42 -3.39 34.93
CA LEU A 125 7.71 -2.09 34.33
C LEU A 125 9.18 -1.70 34.50
N ASP A 126 9.77 -1.96 35.66
CA ASP A 126 11.21 -1.75 35.89
C ASP A 126 12.08 -2.49 34.87
N GLU A 127 11.74 -3.75 34.56
CA GLU A 127 12.41 -4.53 33.51
C GLU A 127 12.22 -3.90 32.13
N VAL A 128 11.04 -3.35 31.81
CA VAL A 128 10.81 -2.66 30.53
C VAL A 128 11.71 -1.44 30.39
N LEU A 129 11.80 -0.57 31.42
CA LEU A 129 12.70 0.59 31.40
C LEU A 129 14.16 0.15 31.34
N ASP A 130 14.55 -0.89 32.06
CA ASP A 130 15.92 -1.40 32.04
C ASP A 130 16.31 -1.97 30.66
N GLN A 131 15.42 -2.72 30.01
CA GLN A 131 15.64 -3.22 28.66
C GLN A 131 15.68 -2.09 27.64
N ALA A 132 14.83 -1.07 27.76
CA ALA A 132 14.91 0.11 26.89
C ALA A 132 16.26 0.82 27.06
N SER A 133 16.71 1.03 28.30
CA SER A 133 18.01 1.62 28.63
C SER A 133 19.18 0.86 27.99
N LYS A 134 19.21 -0.47 28.12
CA LYS A 134 20.25 -1.35 27.55
C LYS A 134 20.36 -1.30 26.02
N HIS A 135 19.31 -0.86 25.34
CA HIS A 135 19.26 -0.81 23.88
C HIS A 135 19.21 0.63 23.34
N ASP A 136 19.48 1.63 24.19
CA ASP A 136 19.39 3.06 23.89
C ASP A 136 18.01 3.48 23.33
N ILE A 137 16.95 2.83 23.79
CA ILE A 137 15.57 3.21 23.48
C ILE A 137 15.07 4.12 24.61
N ARG A 138 14.45 5.24 24.24
CA ARG A 138 13.78 6.14 25.18
C ARG A 138 12.32 5.74 25.37
N VAL A 139 11.74 6.05 26.52
CA VAL A 139 10.38 5.64 26.88
C VAL A 139 9.47 6.86 27.01
N VAL A 140 8.36 6.86 26.29
CA VAL A 140 7.18 7.67 26.64
C VAL A 140 6.31 6.82 27.55
N LEU A 141 6.15 7.27 28.79
CA LEU A 141 5.34 6.57 29.79
C LEU A 141 3.96 7.21 29.89
N VAL A 142 2.92 6.47 29.54
CA VAL A 142 1.53 6.92 29.70
C VAL A 142 1.10 6.74 31.15
N LEU A 143 0.81 7.82 31.87
CA LEU A 143 0.56 7.75 33.31
C LEU A 143 -0.77 7.07 33.66
N GLU A 144 -1.82 7.29 32.87
CA GLU A 144 -3.12 6.62 33.04
C GLU A 144 -3.93 6.65 31.73
N ASN A 145 -5.03 5.89 31.64
CA ASN A 145 -5.93 5.88 30.49
C ASN A 145 -7.24 6.64 30.75
N TYR A 146 -7.81 7.28 29.73
CA TYR A 146 -9.22 7.66 29.74
C TYR A 146 -10.12 6.42 29.69
N TRP A 147 -9.82 5.50 28.77
CA TRP A 147 -10.69 4.36 28.49
C TRP A 147 -10.68 3.29 29.57
N ASN A 148 -11.87 2.76 29.88
CA ASN A 148 -12.01 1.49 30.58
C ASN A 148 -11.87 0.33 29.60
N THR A 149 -10.70 -0.30 29.61
CA THR A 149 -10.28 -1.42 28.75
C THR A 149 -10.28 -2.76 29.49
N ALA A 150 -10.95 -2.85 30.63
CA ALA A 150 -11.13 -4.09 31.37
C ALA A 150 -11.83 -5.15 30.50
N VAL A 151 -11.27 -6.36 30.44
CA VAL A 151 -11.80 -7.47 29.64
C VAL A 151 -12.35 -8.63 30.48
N ASP A 152 -12.17 -8.59 31.80
CA ASP A 152 -12.81 -9.55 32.67
C ASP A 152 -14.30 -9.28 32.85
N LYS A 153 -15.06 -10.35 33.13
CA LYS A 153 -16.50 -10.28 33.34
C LYS A 153 -16.88 -9.83 34.76
N ASP A 154 -15.93 -9.28 35.53
CA ASP A 154 -16.17 -8.82 36.89
C ASP A 154 -16.73 -7.38 36.84
N PRO A 155 -18.01 -7.16 37.17
CA PRO A 155 -18.61 -5.83 37.08
C PRO A 155 -18.00 -4.84 38.09
N THR A 156 -17.27 -5.35 39.10
CA THR A 156 -16.58 -4.51 40.10
C THR A 156 -15.22 -4.03 39.62
N HIS A 157 -14.66 -4.64 38.58
CA HIS A 157 -13.38 -4.26 38.03
C HIS A 157 -13.53 -3.11 37.03
N ALA A 158 -12.58 -2.19 37.07
CA ALA A 158 -12.43 -1.12 36.10
C ALA A 158 -10.95 -0.75 36.00
N ASN A 159 -10.56 -0.20 34.86
CA ASN A 159 -9.28 0.47 34.70
C ASN A 159 -9.48 1.89 34.10
N GLY A 160 -8.39 2.59 33.76
CA GLY A 160 -8.46 3.99 33.34
C GLY A 160 -9.01 4.90 34.45
N ILE A 161 -9.59 6.05 34.08
CA ILE A 161 -10.17 6.99 35.05
C ILE A 161 -11.39 6.43 35.79
N GLU A 162 -12.10 5.48 35.17
CA GLU A 162 -13.29 4.83 35.75
C GLU A 162 -13.00 4.20 37.13
N LYS A 163 -11.79 3.65 37.33
CA LYS A 163 -11.42 3.08 38.65
C LYS A 163 -11.34 4.15 39.74
N TYR A 164 -10.83 5.33 39.42
CA TYR A 164 -10.74 6.45 40.36
C TYR A 164 -12.13 6.93 40.77
N ILE A 165 -13.01 7.08 39.78
CA ILE A 165 -14.41 7.49 39.98
C ILE A 165 -15.12 6.50 40.89
N ARG A 166 -14.97 5.19 40.65
CA ARG A 166 -15.57 4.14 41.49
C ARG A 166 -15.05 4.16 42.93
N TRP A 167 -13.74 4.36 43.13
CA TRP A 167 -13.18 4.44 44.48
C TRP A 167 -13.69 5.66 45.25
N GLU A 168 -13.74 6.82 44.61
CA GLU A 168 -14.26 8.03 45.26
C GLU A 168 -15.78 7.98 45.47
N ALA A 169 -16.54 7.42 44.52
CA ALA A 169 -17.97 7.19 44.69
C ALA A 169 -18.24 6.24 45.88
N ALA A 170 -17.50 5.14 45.98
CA ALA A 170 -17.60 4.19 47.09
C ALA A 170 -17.23 4.83 48.44
N LYS A 171 -16.21 5.71 48.46
CA LYS A 171 -15.75 6.39 49.68
C LYS A 171 -16.68 7.52 50.12
N SER A 172 -17.16 8.33 49.17
CA SER A 172 -17.95 9.54 49.44
C SER A 172 -19.45 9.30 49.50
N GLY A 173 -19.93 8.18 48.95
CA GLY A 173 -21.36 7.90 48.75
C GLY A 173 -22.02 8.77 47.68
N LYS A 174 -21.25 9.52 46.89
CA LYS A 174 -21.77 10.36 45.80
C LYS A 174 -21.85 9.59 44.49
N ASN A 175 -22.82 9.95 43.66
CA ASN A 175 -22.87 9.52 42.27
C ASN A 175 -21.95 10.42 41.45
N LEU A 176 -20.92 9.85 40.81
CA LEU A 176 -19.91 10.58 40.05
C LEU A 176 -19.88 10.07 38.60
N THR A 177 -19.59 10.95 37.66
CA THR A 177 -19.42 10.64 36.23
C THR A 177 -17.96 10.74 35.81
N THR A 178 -17.67 10.44 34.54
CA THR A 178 -16.35 10.64 33.93
C THR A 178 -15.89 12.08 33.99
N ASP A 179 -16.80 13.05 33.81
CA ASP A 179 -16.44 14.47 33.80
C ASP A 179 -16.06 15.01 35.18
N ASP A 180 -16.53 14.37 36.25
CA ASP A 180 -16.11 14.71 37.61
C ASP A 180 -14.59 14.52 37.81
N PHE A 181 -13.94 13.66 37.01
CA PHE A 181 -12.49 13.45 37.09
C PHE A 181 -11.69 14.75 36.89
N TRP A 182 -12.19 15.66 36.06
CA TRP A 182 -11.51 16.90 35.70
C TRP A 182 -11.59 17.98 36.79
N THR A 183 -12.63 17.94 37.64
CA THR A 183 -12.94 19.01 38.59
C THR A 183 -12.93 18.57 40.05
N ASN A 184 -13.24 17.30 40.33
CA ASN A 184 -13.30 16.78 41.69
C ASN A 184 -11.91 16.75 42.33
N LYS A 185 -11.76 17.47 43.44
CA LYS A 185 -10.48 17.59 44.16
C LYS A 185 -9.91 16.23 44.56
N ASN A 186 -10.72 15.30 45.07
CA ASN A 186 -10.22 14.02 45.57
C ASN A 186 -9.72 13.12 44.43
N LEU A 187 -10.42 13.12 43.29
CA LEU A 187 -9.98 12.39 42.10
C LEU A 187 -8.64 12.94 41.58
N ARG A 188 -8.51 14.26 41.51
CA ARG A 188 -7.27 14.93 41.09
C ARG A 188 -6.09 14.68 42.03
N GLU A 189 -6.32 14.72 43.35
CA GLU A 189 -5.25 14.39 44.32
C GLU A 189 -4.86 12.91 44.23
N MET A 190 -5.82 11.99 44.06
CA MET A 190 -5.50 10.57 43.88
C MET A 190 -4.68 10.30 42.61
N TYR A 191 -4.97 11.01 41.52
CA TYR A 191 -4.15 10.96 40.31
C TYR A 191 -2.74 11.53 40.58
N LYS A 192 -2.61 12.66 41.27
CA LYS A 192 -1.30 13.22 41.64
C LYS A 192 -0.48 12.28 42.52
N ASP A 193 -1.10 11.64 43.51
CA ASP A 193 -0.45 10.63 44.35
C ASP A 193 0.09 9.47 43.51
N HIS A 194 -0.67 9.05 42.49
CA HIS A 194 -0.23 8.04 41.54
C HIS A 194 0.97 8.50 40.71
N VAL A 195 0.90 9.71 40.15
CA VAL A 195 1.98 10.30 39.36
C VAL A 195 3.25 10.47 40.18
N GLU A 196 3.15 10.98 41.41
CA GLU A 196 4.30 11.14 42.30
C GLU A 196 4.91 9.78 42.64
N PHE A 197 4.09 8.77 42.97
CA PHE A 197 4.56 7.42 43.24
C PHE A 197 5.34 6.85 42.04
N MET A 198 4.77 6.92 40.83
CA MET A 198 5.40 6.37 39.63
C MET A 198 6.73 7.08 39.30
N LEU A 199 6.76 8.41 39.35
CA LEU A 199 7.96 9.18 38.98
C LEU A 199 9.06 9.13 40.06
N THR A 200 8.70 8.90 41.32
CA THR A 200 9.67 8.74 42.42
C THR A 200 10.07 7.29 42.67
N ARG A 201 9.49 6.33 41.93
CA ARG A 201 9.87 4.92 42.01
C ARG A 201 11.36 4.74 41.68
N LYS A 202 12.02 3.95 42.53
CA LYS A 202 13.35 3.42 42.26
C LYS A 202 13.21 2.09 41.52
N ASN A 203 13.75 2.02 40.32
CA ASN A 203 13.79 0.81 39.51
C ASN A 203 14.49 -0.32 40.28
N SER A 204 13.79 -1.43 40.48
CA SER A 204 14.30 -2.58 41.25
C SER A 204 15.40 -3.38 40.55
N VAL A 205 15.56 -3.22 39.23
CA VAL A 205 16.56 -3.92 38.41
C VAL A 205 17.88 -3.17 38.37
N ASN A 206 17.85 -1.87 38.07
CA ASN A 206 19.06 -1.06 37.88
C ASN A 206 19.28 0.05 38.92
N GLY A 207 18.34 0.26 39.82
CA GLY A 207 18.45 1.19 40.93
C GLY A 207 18.27 2.67 40.58
N ARG A 208 17.99 3.03 39.32
CA ARG A 208 17.72 4.41 38.90
C ARG A 208 16.33 4.85 39.38
N VAL A 209 16.17 6.12 39.73
CA VAL A 209 14.86 6.70 40.06
C VAL A 209 14.24 7.24 38.79
N TYR A 210 12.97 6.94 38.50
CA TYR A 210 12.36 7.21 37.18
C TYR A 210 12.48 8.68 36.75
N LYS A 211 12.19 9.64 37.64
CA LYS A 211 12.34 11.08 37.35
C LYS A 211 13.77 11.54 37.05
N ASP A 212 14.77 10.75 37.43
CA ASP A 212 16.19 11.01 37.26
C ASP A 212 16.82 10.09 36.20
N ASP A 213 16.03 9.19 35.60
CA ASP A 213 16.49 8.24 34.57
C ASP A 213 16.31 8.82 33.16
N PRO A 214 17.39 9.12 32.42
CA PRO A 214 17.32 9.67 31.06
C PRO A 214 16.68 8.70 30.05
N THR A 215 16.47 7.43 30.40
CA THR A 215 15.67 6.51 29.60
C THR A 215 14.22 6.98 29.50
N LEU A 216 13.68 7.67 30.51
CA LEU A 216 12.34 8.26 30.45
C LEU A 216 12.37 9.56 29.63
N PHE A 217 11.92 9.47 28.38
CA PHE A 217 11.83 10.59 27.43
C PHE A 217 10.84 11.64 27.92
N SER A 218 9.60 11.18 28.09
CA SER A 218 8.46 12.00 28.47
C SER A 218 7.40 11.17 29.18
N VAL A 219 6.43 11.88 29.72
CA VAL A 219 5.14 11.30 30.09
C VAL A 219 4.02 11.84 29.19
N ASN A 220 3.04 10.98 28.91
CA ASN A 220 1.69 11.46 28.60
C ASN A 220 0.93 11.59 29.91
N LEU A 221 0.25 12.73 30.11
CA LEU A 221 -0.60 12.93 31.28
C LEU A 221 -1.72 11.88 31.32
N LEU A 222 -2.38 11.66 30.19
CA LEU A 222 -3.43 10.66 30.05
C LEU A 222 -3.49 10.19 28.60
N ASN A 223 -3.75 8.91 28.35
CA ASN A 223 -4.11 8.46 27.01
C ASN A 223 -5.54 8.88 26.68
N GLU A 224 -5.68 9.66 25.61
CA GLU A 224 -6.93 10.08 24.95
C GLU A 224 -7.98 10.68 25.90
N PRO A 225 -7.65 11.72 26.70
CA PRO A 225 -8.62 12.38 27.58
C PRO A 225 -9.84 12.90 26.80
N ARG A 226 -11.06 12.58 27.25
CA ARG A 226 -12.31 13.15 26.71
C ARG A 226 -13.14 13.81 27.81
N CYS A 227 -13.80 14.91 27.47
CA CYS A 227 -14.62 15.72 28.37
C CYS A 227 -15.80 16.27 27.57
N GLU A 228 -17.01 15.74 27.74
CA GLU A 228 -18.15 16.15 26.93
C GLU A 228 -18.60 17.57 27.28
N GLU A 229 -18.49 18.50 26.33
CA GLU A 229 -18.82 19.93 26.48
C GLU A 229 -18.12 20.64 27.67
N CYS A 230 -16.93 20.16 28.07
CA CYS A 230 -16.21 20.68 29.24
C CYS A 230 -14.73 21.02 29.00
N GLY A 231 -14.38 21.46 27.78
CA GLY A 231 -13.00 21.73 27.38
C GLY A 231 -12.24 22.71 28.29
N LYS A 232 -12.89 23.72 28.88
CA LYS A 232 -12.28 24.60 29.90
C LYS A 232 -11.81 23.86 31.15
N ASP A 233 -12.55 22.87 31.61
CA ASP A 233 -12.19 22.12 32.80
C ASP A 233 -11.10 21.09 32.51
N LEU A 234 -11.13 20.46 31.32
CA LEU A 234 -10.02 19.65 30.82
C LEU A 234 -8.73 20.49 30.69
N GLN A 235 -8.80 21.69 30.11
CA GLN A 235 -7.63 22.59 30.01
C GLN A 235 -7.04 22.94 31.38
N LYS A 236 -7.88 23.27 32.37
CA LYS A 236 -7.41 23.55 33.74
C LYS A 236 -6.74 22.32 34.36
N TRP A 237 -7.30 21.14 34.12
CA TRP A 237 -6.70 19.88 34.58
C TRP A 237 -5.34 19.66 33.93
N ILE A 238 -5.20 19.86 32.61
CA ILE A 238 -3.93 19.76 31.87
C ILE A 238 -2.88 20.73 32.45
N ASP A 239 -3.26 21.99 32.67
CA ASP A 239 -2.38 23.00 33.25
C ASP A 239 -1.93 22.61 34.66
N GLU A 240 -2.83 22.09 35.49
CA GLU A 240 -2.53 21.66 36.85
C GLU A 240 -1.59 20.44 36.89
N MET A 241 -1.89 19.41 36.10
CA MET A 241 -1.14 18.15 36.10
C MET A 241 0.22 18.30 35.43
N SER A 242 0.32 19.01 34.31
CA SER A 242 1.62 19.32 33.70
C SER A 242 2.52 20.13 34.63
N ASN A 243 1.95 21.11 35.36
CA ASN A 243 2.67 21.89 36.37
C ASN A 243 3.18 21.04 37.54
N PHE A 244 2.35 20.10 37.98
CA PHE A 244 2.69 19.16 39.05
C PHE A 244 3.84 18.23 38.63
N VAL A 245 3.75 17.60 37.45
CA VAL A 245 4.84 16.77 36.90
C VAL A 245 6.13 17.58 36.77
N ARG A 246 6.08 18.80 36.24
CA ARG A 246 7.27 19.67 36.12
C ARG A 246 7.95 19.92 37.48
N LYS A 247 7.18 20.06 38.57
CA LYS A 247 7.74 20.27 39.91
C LYS A 247 8.46 19.03 40.45
N ILE A 248 7.94 17.83 40.17
CA ILE A 248 8.48 16.57 40.69
C ILE A 248 9.61 16.04 39.82
N ALA A 249 9.45 16.11 38.50
CA ALA A 249 10.36 15.59 37.48
C ALA A 249 10.67 16.68 36.44
N PRO A 250 11.46 17.71 36.79
CA PRO A 250 11.70 18.85 35.91
C PRO A 250 12.39 18.48 34.59
N LYS A 251 13.23 17.43 34.60
CA LYS A 251 14.01 16.96 33.45
C LYS A 251 13.21 16.08 32.46
N VAL A 252 12.12 15.46 32.91
CA VAL A 252 11.29 14.57 32.09
C VAL A 252 10.32 15.40 31.27
N MET A 253 10.29 15.26 29.94
CA MET A 253 9.34 16.01 29.11
C MET A 253 7.89 15.60 29.38
N ARG A 254 6.93 16.44 28.97
CA ARG A 254 5.50 16.19 29.17
C ARG A 254 4.73 16.53 27.90
N THR A 255 3.76 15.71 27.54
CA THR A 255 2.68 16.07 26.62
C THR A 255 1.34 15.57 27.17
N VAL A 256 0.25 15.93 26.52
CA VAL A 256 -1.10 15.57 26.95
C VAL A 256 -1.34 14.07 26.76
N GLY A 257 -1.15 13.56 25.53
CA GLY A 257 -1.50 12.21 25.09
C GLY A 257 -2.88 12.13 24.43
N GLU A 258 -3.30 13.20 23.76
CA GLU A 258 -4.63 13.39 23.18
C GLU A 258 -4.70 13.03 21.69
N ASP A 259 -5.92 12.84 21.19
CA ASP A 259 -6.15 12.58 19.77
C ASP A 259 -5.78 13.80 18.92
N GLY A 260 -6.04 15.01 19.43
CA GLY A 260 -5.74 16.28 18.80
C GLY A 260 -6.97 17.00 18.23
N PHE A 261 -8.17 16.76 18.74
CA PHE A 261 -9.35 17.44 18.21
C PHE A 261 -9.31 18.95 18.44
N TYR A 262 -10.16 19.65 17.69
CA TYR A 262 -10.46 21.05 17.86
C TYR A 262 -11.85 21.21 18.50
N ASP A 263 -11.94 21.90 19.63
CA ASP A 263 -13.20 22.05 20.36
C ASP A 263 -13.93 23.33 19.92
N ALA A 264 -15.26 23.26 19.81
CA ALA A 264 -16.08 24.38 19.33
C ALA A 264 -16.01 25.62 20.23
N GLU A 265 -15.63 25.47 21.50
CA GLU A 265 -15.46 26.60 22.43
C GLU A 265 -14.16 27.39 22.16
N PHE A 266 -13.16 26.77 21.55
CA PHE A 266 -11.81 27.33 21.39
C PHE A 266 -11.44 27.63 19.93
N SER A 267 -12.04 26.91 18.99
CA SER A 267 -11.61 26.86 17.60
C SER A 267 -12.59 27.52 16.64
N ASP A 268 -12.07 28.00 15.50
CA ASP A 268 -12.87 28.56 14.42
C ASP A 268 -13.39 27.47 13.46
N ASP A 269 -14.31 27.84 12.58
CA ASP A 269 -14.93 26.93 11.60
C ASP A 269 -13.94 26.21 10.67
N GLU A 270 -12.73 26.75 10.45
CA GLU A 270 -11.71 26.09 9.61
C GLU A 270 -11.08 24.92 10.36
N HIS A 271 -10.77 25.10 11.64
CA HIS A 271 -10.24 24.03 12.50
C HIS A 271 -11.28 22.95 12.75
N LEU A 272 -12.55 23.33 12.99
CA LEU A 272 -13.63 22.35 13.18
C LEU A 272 -13.88 21.47 11.95
N LYS A 273 -13.58 21.96 10.74
CA LYS A 273 -13.66 21.15 9.50
C LYS A 273 -12.54 20.12 9.38
N ALA A 274 -11.45 20.28 10.10
CA ALA A 274 -10.36 19.31 10.11
C ALA A 274 -10.69 18.08 10.97
N ASN A 275 -11.59 18.21 11.94
CA ASN A 275 -12.00 17.11 12.80
C ASN A 275 -12.60 15.92 12.03
N PRO A 276 -12.49 14.68 12.56
CA PRO A 276 -13.04 13.49 11.93
C PRO A 276 -14.56 13.48 11.80
N GLY A 277 -15.26 14.32 12.56
CA GLY A 277 -16.70 14.52 12.48
C GLY A 277 -17.17 15.53 13.53
N GLU A 278 -18.41 16.02 13.41
CA GLU A 278 -18.96 17.02 14.34
C GLU A 278 -18.94 16.58 15.80
N TRP A 279 -19.05 15.27 16.06
CA TRP A 279 -18.97 14.71 17.41
C TRP A 279 -17.64 15.00 18.12
N ALA A 280 -16.55 15.21 17.36
CA ALA A 280 -15.25 15.51 17.92
C ALA A 280 -15.16 16.94 18.49
N ASN A 281 -16.03 17.83 18.01
CA ASN A 281 -16.06 19.25 18.40
C ASN A 281 -16.47 19.47 19.86
N THR A 282 -17.06 18.46 20.51
CA THR A 282 -17.58 18.53 21.87
C THR A 282 -16.84 17.60 22.84
N GLN A 283 -15.73 17.01 22.42
CA GLN A 283 -14.96 16.07 23.24
C GLN A 283 -14.02 16.76 24.24
N GLY A 284 -14.01 18.10 24.29
CA GLY A 284 -13.25 18.90 25.24
C GLY A 284 -11.76 19.06 24.92
N GLN A 285 -11.23 18.27 23.99
CA GLN A 285 -9.87 18.43 23.47
C GLN A 285 -9.81 19.62 22.51
N ASP A 286 -8.82 20.50 22.70
CA ASP A 286 -8.45 21.50 21.70
C ASP A 286 -6.93 21.50 21.53
N PHE A 287 -6.46 20.99 20.39
CA PHE A 287 -5.04 20.77 20.12
C PHE A 287 -4.17 22.00 20.41
N VAL A 288 -4.64 23.19 20.01
CA VAL A 288 -3.89 24.42 20.20
C VAL A 288 -3.89 24.84 21.67
N ALA A 289 -5.05 24.89 22.32
CA ALA A 289 -5.14 25.30 23.72
C ALA A 289 -4.36 24.33 24.63
N ASN A 290 -4.59 23.02 24.46
CA ASN A 290 -4.06 21.96 25.30
C ASN A 290 -2.53 21.89 25.22
N HIS A 291 -1.94 22.16 24.05
CA HIS A 291 -0.49 22.15 23.87
C HIS A 291 0.20 23.51 24.03
N LYS A 292 -0.52 24.63 24.12
CA LYS A 292 0.09 25.96 24.28
C LYS A 292 0.68 26.20 25.67
N GLY A 293 0.19 25.47 26.68
CA GLY A 293 0.67 25.57 28.07
C GLY A 293 2.19 25.47 28.19
N LYS A 294 2.80 26.32 29.02
CA LYS A 294 4.28 26.40 29.16
C LYS A 294 4.94 25.12 29.71
N ASP A 295 4.15 24.29 30.39
CA ASP A 295 4.62 23.07 31.04
C ASP A 295 4.48 21.83 30.13
N ILE A 296 3.82 21.99 29.00
CA ILE A 296 3.80 21.02 27.89
C ILE A 296 5.03 21.23 27.01
N SER A 297 5.79 20.18 26.77
CA SER A 297 7.12 20.23 26.13
C SER A 297 7.05 20.09 24.61
N TYR A 298 6.14 19.27 24.10
CA TYR A 298 5.92 19.05 22.66
C TYR A 298 4.43 18.83 22.39
N ALA A 299 4.02 18.93 21.13
CA ALA A 299 2.66 18.64 20.68
C ALA A 299 2.57 17.23 20.10
N ALA A 300 1.42 16.58 20.28
CA ALA A 300 1.18 15.25 19.75
C ALA A 300 -0.27 15.07 19.27
N ILE A 301 -0.46 14.16 18.31
CA ILE A 301 -1.77 13.71 17.84
C ILE A 301 -1.82 12.19 17.72
N HIS A 302 -3.05 11.67 17.71
CA HIS A 302 -3.37 10.31 17.30
C HIS A 302 -4.17 10.33 15.98
N ILE A 303 -4.22 9.19 15.29
CA ILE A 303 -4.97 9.04 14.03
C ILE A 303 -5.57 7.63 13.96
N TRP A 304 -6.91 7.56 13.95
CA TRP A 304 -7.65 6.29 13.92
C TRP A 304 -8.68 6.24 12.80
N PRO A 305 -8.25 6.08 11.53
CA PRO A 305 -9.17 6.15 10.41
C PRO A 305 -10.26 5.08 10.47
N ASP A 306 -9.98 3.86 10.95
CA ASP A 306 -11.01 2.82 11.06
C ASP A 306 -12.07 3.18 12.10
N ASP A 307 -11.65 3.61 13.30
CA ASP A 307 -12.56 3.96 14.40
C ASP A 307 -13.34 5.25 14.12
N TRP A 308 -12.76 6.19 13.37
CA TRP A 308 -13.40 7.43 12.95
C TRP A 308 -14.18 7.29 11.63
N ASN A 309 -14.26 6.08 11.07
CA ASN A 309 -14.97 5.75 9.83
C ASN A 309 -14.46 6.50 8.58
N HIS A 310 -13.14 6.71 8.51
CA HIS A 310 -12.43 7.26 7.36
C HIS A 310 -11.64 6.16 6.62
N ARG A 311 -12.03 5.89 5.37
CA ARG A 311 -11.48 4.76 4.58
C ARG A 311 -10.32 5.14 3.68
N GLU A 312 -10.12 6.43 3.43
CA GLU A 312 -9.12 6.98 2.53
C GLU A 312 -7.93 7.56 3.30
N VAL A 313 -6.74 7.49 2.70
CA VAL A 313 -5.53 8.15 3.23
C VAL A 313 -5.64 9.69 3.23
N ARG A 314 -6.68 10.26 2.61
CA ARG A 314 -6.75 11.73 2.35
C ARG A 314 -7.09 12.48 3.60
N PHE A 315 -8.06 11.94 4.34
CA PHE A 315 -8.37 12.42 5.67
C PHE A 315 -7.13 12.44 6.55
N GLN A 316 -6.35 11.35 6.59
CA GLN A 316 -5.14 11.28 7.41
C GLN A 316 -4.10 12.35 7.01
N HIS A 317 -3.88 12.55 5.72
CA HIS A 317 -2.98 13.59 5.24
C HIS A 317 -3.44 14.99 5.66
N ASP A 318 -4.72 15.32 5.42
CA ASP A 318 -5.27 16.63 5.74
C ASP A 318 -5.27 16.88 7.26
N TRP A 319 -5.55 15.84 8.05
CA TRP A 319 -5.42 15.82 9.50
C TRP A 319 -3.99 16.16 9.93
N ILE A 320 -2.98 15.44 9.44
CA ILE A 320 -1.57 15.72 9.78
C ILE A 320 -1.19 17.14 9.36
N LEU A 321 -1.56 17.57 8.15
CA LEU A 321 -1.19 18.87 7.61
C LEU A 321 -1.76 20.02 8.45
N GLN A 322 -3.00 19.92 8.93
CA GLN A 322 -3.58 20.93 9.80
C GLN A 322 -2.80 21.06 11.11
N HIS A 323 -2.50 19.95 11.77
CA HIS A 323 -1.74 19.93 13.02
C HIS A 323 -0.30 20.42 12.85
N VAL A 324 0.32 20.10 11.72
CA VAL A 324 1.63 20.65 11.33
C VAL A 324 1.58 22.18 11.27
N LYS A 325 0.56 22.77 10.62
CA LYS A 325 0.43 24.23 10.52
C LYS A 325 0.30 24.84 11.90
N ASP A 326 -0.53 24.26 12.77
CA ASP A 326 -0.74 24.79 14.13
C ASP A 326 0.50 24.63 15.02
N ALA A 327 1.20 23.50 14.91
CA ALA A 327 2.48 23.29 15.58
C ALA A 327 3.54 24.32 15.16
N GLU A 328 3.65 24.63 13.87
CA GLU A 328 4.61 25.59 13.33
C GLU A 328 4.27 27.04 13.66
N LEU A 329 3.01 27.42 13.43
CA LEU A 329 2.60 28.83 13.43
C LEU A 329 2.10 29.29 14.80
N LYS A 330 1.42 28.42 15.55
CA LYS A 330 0.79 28.79 16.82
C LYS A 330 1.58 28.30 18.03
N LEU A 331 2.04 27.05 18.03
CA LEU A 331 2.68 26.44 19.19
C LEU A 331 4.18 26.69 19.25
N LYS A 332 4.87 26.64 18.10
CA LYS A 332 6.34 26.70 17.99
C LYS A 332 7.03 25.66 18.87
N LYS A 333 6.47 24.46 18.91
CA LYS A 333 6.97 23.30 19.67
C LYS A 333 7.26 22.15 18.72
N PRO A 334 8.10 21.18 19.14
CA PRO A 334 8.21 19.92 18.41
C PRO A 334 6.85 19.25 18.30
N PHE A 335 6.58 18.61 17.17
CA PHE A 335 5.33 17.92 16.90
C PHE A 335 5.57 16.44 16.57
N VAL A 336 4.85 15.55 17.24
CA VAL A 336 4.97 14.10 17.06
C VAL A 336 3.63 13.52 16.62
N ILE A 337 3.64 12.74 15.55
CA ILE A 337 2.49 11.90 15.18
C ILE A 337 2.57 10.67 16.10
N GLU A 338 2.01 10.74 17.29
CA GLU A 338 2.32 9.86 18.44
C GLU A 338 1.55 8.53 18.40
N GLU A 339 0.42 8.49 17.71
CA GLU A 339 -0.27 7.25 17.35
C GLU A 339 -0.86 7.36 15.94
N PHE A 340 -0.70 6.30 15.16
CA PHE A 340 -1.42 6.09 13.92
C PHE A 340 -1.32 4.62 13.53
N GLY A 341 -2.40 4.07 12.99
CA GLY A 341 -2.46 2.67 12.61
C GLY A 341 -3.60 2.39 11.65
N LYS A 342 -3.59 1.18 11.09
CA LYS A 342 -4.68 0.65 10.28
C LYS A 342 -4.97 -0.79 10.70
N THR A 343 -6.23 -1.11 10.95
CA THR A 343 -6.62 -2.48 11.27
C THR A 343 -6.27 -3.41 10.11
N ARG A 344 -6.16 -4.70 10.40
CA ARG A 344 -6.06 -5.73 9.38
C ARG A 344 -6.83 -6.96 9.82
N ASP A 345 -7.83 -7.34 9.05
CA ASP A 345 -8.54 -8.59 9.30
C ASP A 345 -7.70 -9.81 8.87
N PRO A 346 -7.84 -10.96 9.54
CA PRO A 346 -7.13 -12.18 9.14
C PRO A 346 -7.39 -12.55 7.68
N GLY A 347 -6.33 -12.56 6.86
CA GLY A 347 -6.41 -12.85 5.43
C GLY A 347 -6.40 -11.61 4.52
N GLU A 348 -6.54 -10.41 5.07
CA GLU A 348 -6.39 -9.18 4.28
C GLU A 348 -4.91 -8.95 3.87
N PRO A 349 -4.68 -8.47 2.64
CA PRO A 349 -3.36 -8.03 2.19
C PRO A 349 -2.82 -6.88 3.04
N PHE A 350 -1.50 -6.87 3.27
CA PHE A 350 -0.84 -5.82 4.04
C PHE A 350 -0.88 -4.44 3.35
N ASP A 351 -1.09 -4.41 2.03
CA ASP A 351 -0.99 -3.20 1.21
C ASP A 351 -1.87 -2.06 1.73
N ARG A 352 -3.07 -2.37 2.23
CA ARG A 352 -3.96 -1.35 2.79
C ARG A 352 -3.38 -0.69 4.04
N ARG A 353 -2.88 -1.49 4.99
CA ARG A 353 -2.21 -0.98 6.19
C ARG A 353 -0.95 -0.20 5.82
N ASN A 354 -0.14 -0.78 4.93
CA ASN A 354 1.11 -0.21 4.49
C ASN A 354 0.91 1.18 3.87
N ARG A 355 -0.13 1.39 3.05
CA ARG A 355 -0.46 2.72 2.48
C ARG A 355 -0.73 3.79 3.54
N PHE A 356 -1.47 3.45 4.59
CA PHE A 356 -1.73 4.40 5.69
C PHE A 356 -0.45 4.70 6.47
N LEU A 357 0.39 3.70 6.72
CA LEU A 357 1.68 3.92 7.36
C LEU A 357 2.60 4.80 6.49
N GLU A 358 2.73 4.46 5.20
CA GLU A 358 3.52 5.20 4.22
C GLU A 358 3.09 6.67 4.11
N THR A 359 1.79 6.95 4.16
CA THR A 359 1.27 8.32 4.08
C THR A 359 1.74 9.16 5.27
N ALA A 360 1.52 8.67 6.50
CA ALA A 360 1.96 9.39 7.71
C ALA A 360 3.48 9.57 7.75
N PHE A 361 4.22 8.54 7.31
CA PHE A 361 5.66 8.58 7.15
C PHE A 361 6.09 9.65 6.14
N LEU A 362 5.52 9.68 4.94
CA LEU A 362 5.89 10.67 3.94
C LEU A 362 5.53 12.09 4.33
N ASP A 363 4.41 12.30 5.01
CA ASP A 363 4.05 13.60 5.58
C ASP A 363 5.12 14.09 6.59
N ALA A 364 5.54 13.19 7.47
CA ALA A 364 6.59 13.50 8.45
C ALA A 364 7.95 13.77 7.79
N GLU A 365 8.38 12.95 6.83
CA GLU A 365 9.63 13.18 6.10
C GLU A 365 9.62 14.49 5.34
N ASN A 366 8.55 14.77 4.59
CA ASN A 366 8.45 15.98 3.80
C ASN A 366 8.49 17.23 4.70
N ASN A 367 7.82 17.18 5.85
CA ASN A 367 7.89 18.24 6.83
C ASN A 367 9.32 18.42 7.40
N VAL A 368 9.99 17.33 7.78
CA VAL A 368 11.37 17.38 8.28
C VAL A 368 12.33 17.95 7.24
N LEU A 369 12.21 17.55 5.97
CA LEU A 369 13.06 18.01 4.87
C LEU A 369 12.91 19.51 4.60
N ARG A 370 11.72 20.09 4.79
CA ARG A 370 11.51 21.55 4.67
C ARG A 370 11.85 22.33 5.95
N GLY A 371 12.36 21.67 6.99
CA GLY A 371 12.67 22.29 8.28
C GLY A 371 11.43 22.67 9.09
N GLY A 372 10.33 21.93 8.95
CA GLY A 372 9.10 22.13 9.69
C GLY A 372 9.14 21.64 11.14
N ALA A 373 7.98 21.62 11.81
CA ALA A 373 7.87 21.29 13.23
C ALA A 373 7.75 19.79 13.56
N VAL A 374 7.55 18.92 12.57
CA VAL A 374 7.50 17.47 12.82
C VAL A 374 8.86 17.01 13.32
N ALA A 375 8.89 16.48 14.54
CA ALA A 375 10.07 15.96 15.20
C ALA A 375 10.11 14.42 15.21
N GLY A 376 9.04 13.76 14.76
CA GLY A 376 9.00 12.34 14.46
C GLY A 376 7.60 11.72 14.53
N THR A 377 7.57 10.39 14.61
CA THR A 377 6.36 9.57 14.47
C THR A 377 6.41 8.37 15.40
N SER A 378 5.26 7.85 15.84
CA SER A 378 5.14 6.60 16.59
C SER A 378 3.94 5.80 16.12
N TRP A 379 4.19 4.73 15.39
CA TRP A 379 3.13 3.90 14.81
C TRP A 379 2.51 2.96 15.85
N TRP A 380 1.23 2.66 15.70
CA TRP A 380 0.48 1.74 16.55
C TRP A 380 0.19 0.42 15.83
N ASN A 381 0.54 -0.75 16.38
CA ASN A 381 1.44 -0.98 17.51
C ASN A 381 2.30 -2.23 17.26
N TRP A 382 3.44 -2.34 17.93
CA TRP A 382 4.29 -3.52 17.87
C TRP A 382 3.92 -4.52 18.96
N TYR A 383 3.38 -5.67 18.56
CA TYR A 383 2.94 -6.69 19.50
C TYR A 383 3.98 -7.80 19.77
N GLY A 384 5.17 -7.72 19.19
CA GLY A 384 6.17 -8.78 19.26
C GLY A 384 5.89 -9.88 18.24
N ARG A 385 5.70 -11.12 18.67
CA ARG A 385 5.41 -12.26 17.77
C ARG A 385 3.92 -12.52 17.66
N GLY A 386 3.48 -13.00 16.50
CA GLY A 386 2.08 -13.38 16.25
C GLY A 386 1.57 -14.47 17.19
N ASP A 387 0.84 -14.10 18.24
CA ASP A 387 0.27 -15.03 19.24
C ASP A 387 -1.25 -14.87 19.46
N GLY A 388 -1.90 -14.00 18.68
CA GLY A 388 -3.34 -13.79 18.70
C GLY A 388 -3.87 -12.85 19.80
N ARG A 389 -3.00 -12.18 20.57
CA ARG A 389 -3.40 -11.25 21.64
C ARG A 389 -3.51 -9.78 21.20
N GLY A 390 -3.26 -9.49 19.93
CA GLY A 390 -3.36 -8.16 19.34
C GLY A 390 -4.79 -7.57 19.37
N ASP A 391 -4.87 -6.27 19.10
CA ASP A 391 -6.06 -5.43 19.17
C ASP A 391 -6.67 -5.12 17.79
N GLY A 392 -6.30 -5.89 16.75
CA GLY A 392 -6.68 -5.64 15.36
C GLY A 392 -5.71 -4.72 14.60
N TYR A 393 -5.00 -3.83 15.31
CA TYR A 393 -3.96 -2.97 14.74
C TYR A 393 -2.54 -3.53 14.88
N ALA A 394 -2.35 -4.53 15.76
CA ALA A 394 -1.08 -5.18 16.00
C ALA A 394 -0.29 -5.50 14.71
N ILE A 395 0.97 -5.06 14.73
CA ILE A 395 2.02 -5.41 13.78
C ILE A 395 2.95 -6.37 14.49
N TYR A 396 3.12 -7.55 13.90
CA TYR A 396 3.96 -8.61 14.43
C TYR A 396 5.31 -8.62 13.72
N SER A 397 6.36 -9.09 14.40
CA SER A 397 7.74 -9.09 13.89
C SER A 397 7.89 -9.92 12.61
N GLU A 398 6.94 -10.83 12.37
CA GLU A 398 6.83 -11.65 11.16
C GLU A 398 6.10 -10.95 9.99
N ASP A 399 5.53 -9.76 10.18
CA ASP A 399 4.86 -8.96 9.15
C ASP A 399 5.91 -8.25 8.25
N GLU A 400 6.66 -9.05 7.49
CA GLU A 400 7.86 -8.60 6.74
C GLU A 400 7.59 -7.39 5.82
N SER A 401 6.44 -7.34 5.16
CA SER A 401 6.09 -6.23 4.26
C SER A 401 5.86 -4.92 5.00
N THR A 402 5.16 -4.95 6.14
CA THR A 402 4.94 -3.77 6.98
C THR A 402 6.25 -3.31 7.63
N PHE A 403 7.08 -4.23 8.10
CA PHE A 403 8.40 -3.90 8.63
C PHE A 403 9.36 -3.34 7.56
N ALA A 404 9.28 -3.78 6.31
CA ALA A 404 10.05 -3.20 5.22
C ALA A 404 9.74 -1.71 5.04
N VAL A 405 8.44 -1.34 5.05
CA VAL A 405 7.98 0.06 5.00
C VAL A 405 8.52 0.87 6.17
N ILE A 406 8.35 0.36 7.40
CA ILE A 406 8.81 1.01 8.63
C ILE A 406 10.32 1.25 8.60
N ASN A 407 11.09 0.24 8.19
CA ASN A 407 12.56 0.27 8.17
C ASN A 407 13.10 1.22 7.10
N GLU A 408 12.51 1.19 5.90
CA GLU A 408 12.86 2.11 4.83
C GLU A 408 12.63 3.56 5.26
N PHE A 409 11.44 3.85 5.81
CA PHE A 409 11.12 5.18 6.30
C PHE A 409 12.05 5.62 7.44
N SER A 410 12.27 4.77 8.44
CA SER A 410 13.15 5.04 9.58
C SER A 410 14.57 5.42 9.10
N GLY A 411 15.08 4.68 8.12
CA GLY A 411 16.35 5.00 7.45
C GLY A 411 16.35 6.36 6.75
N ARG A 412 15.27 6.72 6.05
CA ARG A 412 15.14 8.01 5.34
C ARG A 412 14.97 9.20 6.29
N LEU A 413 14.08 9.12 7.28
CA LEU A 413 13.85 10.18 8.26
C LEU A 413 15.13 10.49 9.06
N LYS A 414 15.91 9.46 9.42
CA LYS A 414 17.20 9.62 10.10
C LYS A 414 18.22 10.34 9.23
N LYS A 415 18.22 10.09 7.91
CA LYS A 415 19.06 10.82 6.95
C LYS A 415 18.59 12.27 6.79
N ALA A 416 17.28 12.50 6.66
CA ALA A 416 16.69 13.83 6.55
C ALA A 416 17.06 14.71 7.75
N ALA A 417 16.95 14.17 8.97
CA ALA A 417 17.25 14.92 10.19
C ALA A 417 18.74 15.30 10.37
N LYS A 418 19.68 14.56 9.78
CA LYS A 418 21.11 14.91 9.79
C LYS A 418 21.45 16.09 8.87
N ASN A 419 20.52 16.47 8.00
CA ASN A 419 20.79 17.23 6.79
C ASN A 419 20.09 18.60 6.79
N LYS A 420 20.06 19.30 7.93
CA LYS A 420 19.45 20.65 8.05
C LYS A 420 19.99 21.68 7.05
N ASP A 421 21.23 21.51 6.57
CA ASP A 421 21.88 22.38 5.58
C ASP A 421 22.06 21.75 4.19
N SER A 422 21.59 20.51 3.99
CA SER A 422 21.79 19.83 2.71
C SER A 422 20.70 20.23 1.71
N LYS A 423 21.10 20.41 0.46
CA LYS A 423 20.27 20.73 -0.72
C LYS A 423 19.20 19.66 -1.07
N ALA A 424 18.80 18.80 -0.14
CA ALA A 424 17.70 17.86 -0.34
C ALA A 424 16.39 18.64 -0.42
N LYS A 425 15.87 18.75 -1.63
CA LYS A 425 14.63 19.47 -1.92
C LYS A 425 13.46 18.70 -1.29
N ALA A 426 12.71 19.32 -0.39
CA ALA A 426 11.40 18.82 0.02
C ALA A 426 10.51 18.60 -1.22
N PHE A 427 9.58 17.65 -1.16
CA PHE A 427 8.64 17.44 -2.24
C PHE A 427 7.82 18.71 -2.45
N THR A 428 7.70 19.18 -3.70
CA THR A 428 6.72 20.22 -4.02
C THR A 428 5.31 19.69 -3.80
N GLN A 429 4.33 20.56 -3.54
CA GLN A 429 2.93 20.12 -3.38
C GLN A 429 2.48 19.25 -4.56
N LYS A 430 2.91 19.54 -5.79
CA LYS A 430 2.61 18.73 -6.97
C LYS A 430 3.32 17.37 -6.98
N GLU A 431 4.60 17.30 -6.60
CA GLU A 431 5.33 16.02 -6.46
C GLU A 431 4.72 15.18 -5.33
N PHE A 432 4.30 15.84 -4.25
CA PHE A 432 3.59 15.23 -3.13
C PHE A 432 2.21 14.73 -3.55
N ASP A 433 1.38 15.54 -4.22
CA ASP A 433 0.05 15.14 -4.71
C ASP A 433 0.15 14.02 -5.76
N ASN A 434 1.22 13.99 -6.56
CA ASN A 434 1.48 12.90 -7.50
C ASN A 434 1.89 11.62 -6.76
N LEU A 435 2.78 11.72 -5.77
CA LEU A 435 3.21 10.59 -4.94
C LEU A 435 2.04 10.07 -4.11
N TYR A 436 1.26 10.96 -3.52
CA TYR A 436 0.03 10.68 -2.79
C TYR A 436 -1.02 10.07 -3.73
N GLY A 437 -1.17 10.56 -4.97
CA GLY A 437 -1.98 9.91 -6.00
C GLY A 437 -1.48 8.51 -6.38
N LEU A 438 -0.17 8.28 -6.36
CA LEU A 438 0.46 6.97 -6.57
C LEU A 438 0.32 6.04 -5.34
N LEU A 439 0.17 6.59 -4.14
CA LEU A 439 -0.01 5.85 -2.88
C LEU A 439 -1.48 5.60 -2.57
N SER A 440 -2.38 6.50 -2.97
CA SER A 440 -3.83 6.35 -2.90
C SER A 440 -4.37 5.52 -4.08
N SER A 441 -3.57 5.35 -5.13
CA SER A 441 -3.89 4.47 -6.25
C SER A 441 -2.62 3.82 -6.75
N GLU A 442 -2.47 2.51 -6.51
CA GLU A 442 -1.72 1.75 -7.49
C GLU A 442 -2.55 1.83 -8.77
N GLY A 443 -2.20 2.74 -9.68
CA GLY A 443 -2.86 2.90 -10.97
C GLY A 443 -4.23 3.60 -10.99
N THR A 444 -4.48 4.36 -12.06
CA THR A 444 -5.79 4.97 -12.32
C THR A 444 -6.40 4.46 -13.62
N VAL A 445 -7.74 4.34 -13.64
CA VAL A 445 -8.54 4.20 -14.86
C VAL A 445 -9.17 5.54 -15.19
N LYS A 446 -8.98 6.00 -16.42
CA LYS A 446 -9.57 7.23 -16.95
C LYS A 446 -10.28 7.01 -18.26
N THR A 447 -11.42 7.65 -18.45
CA THR A 447 -12.10 7.73 -19.74
C THR A 447 -11.34 8.71 -20.63
N ILE A 448 -10.91 8.25 -21.80
CA ILE A 448 -10.14 9.07 -22.75
C ILE A 448 -10.93 9.43 -24.01
N ALA A 449 -12.01 8.72 -24.32
CA ALA A 449 -12.93 9.05 -25.43
C ALA A 449 -14.31 8.39 -25.21
N GLY A 450 -15.37 8.96 -25.78
CA GLY A 450 -16.74 8.39 -25.74
C GLY A 450 -17.81 9.27 -25.08
N ALA A 451 -17.59 10.57 -24.90
CA ALA A 451 -18.60 11.57 -24.50
C ALA A 451 -19.48 11.20 -23.30
N GLY A 452 -18.91 10.59 -22.25
CA GLY A 452 -19.68 10.21 -21.06
C GLY A 452 -20.48 8.92 -21.19
N GLY A 453 -20.20 8.11 -22.22
CA GLY A 453 -20.68 6.75 -22.38
C GLY A 453 -22.00 6.61 -23.15
N GLU A 454 -22.42 7.68 -23.84
CA GLU A 454 -23.61 7.67 -24.68
C GLU A 454 -23.32 7.00 -26.04
N PRO A 455 -24.16 6.04 -26.49
CA PRO A 455 -24.02 5.46 -27.82
C PRO A 455 -24.18 6.51 -28.92
N GLY A 456 -23.46 6.33 -30.02
CA GLY A 456 -23.66 7.06 -31.26
C GLY A 456 -22.40 7.20 -32.09
N PHE A 457 -22.42 8.11 -33.06
CA PHE A 457 -21.29 8.37 -33.94
C PHE A 457 -20.99 9.87 -33.96
N ALA A 458 -19.76 10.22 -33.61
CA ALA A 458 -19.23 11.57 -33.74
C ALA A 458 -17.71 11.54 -33.66
N ASP A 459 -17.06 12.24 -34.59
CA ASP A 459 -15.64 12.60 -34.47
C ASP A 459 -15.47 13.85 -33.61
N GLY A 460 -14.25 14.11 -33.12
CA GLY A 460 -13.95 15.31 -32.33
C GLY A 460 -13.09 15.03 -31.11
N ASP A 461 -13.07 15.98 -30.17
CA ASP A 461 -12.38 15.81 -28.89
C ASP A 461 -13.03 14.72 -28.00
N ALA A 462 -12.32 14.32 -26.95
CA ALA A 462 -12.73 13.26 -26.02
C ALA A 462 -14.15 13.41 -25.46
N LYS A 463 -14.61 14.66 -25.25
CA LYS A 463 -15.91 14.98 -24.65
C LYS A 463 -17.04 14.95 -25.66
N ARG A 464 -16.73 14.98 -26.96
CA ARG A 464 -17.70 15.04 -28.06
C ARG A 464 -17.74 13.78 -28.88
N SER A 465 -16.62 13.07 -29.00
CA SER A 465 -16.56 11.86 -29.81
C SER A 465 -17.43 10.75 -29.21
N LYS A 466 -18.20 10.07 -30.05
CA LYS A 466 -19.09 8.96 -29.65
C LYS A 466 -18.71 7.67 -30.38
N PHE A 467 -18.95 6.56 -29.71
CA PHE A 467 -18.83 5.20 -30.24
C PHE A 467 -20.14 4.44 -30.04
N ASN A 468 -20.30 3.31 -30.72
CA ASN A 468 -21.43 2.41 -30.52
C ASN A 468 -20.94 0.95 -30.45
N GLU A 469 -20.86 0.42 -29.23
CA GLU A 469 -20.18 -0.82 -28.88
C GLU A 469 -18.75 -0.93 -29.46
N PRO A 470 -17.81 -0.05 -29.08
CA PRO A 470 -16.41 -0.19 -29.50
C PRO A 470 -15.91 -1.57 -29.08
N HIS A 471 -15.24 -2.29 -29.98
CA HIS A 471 -14.97 -3.72 -29.82
C HIS A 471 -13.47 -4.01 -29.74
N GLY A 472 -12.84 -4.41 -30.85
CA GLY A 472 -11.41 -4.70 -30.92
C GLY A 472 -10.56 -3.43 -30.98
N LEU A 473 -9.36 -3.52 -30.42
CA LEU A 473 -8.40 -2.44 -30.33
C LEU A 473 -7.05 -2.86 -30.91
N ALA A 474 -6.39 -1.94 -31.63
CA ALA A 474 -4.98 -2.09 -32.03
C ALA A 474 -4.25 -0.77 -31.81
N LEU A 475 -3.02 -0.84 -31.31
CA LEU A 475 -2.19 0.33 -31.04
C LEU A 475 -1.17 0.52 -32.16
N SER A 476 -0.88 1.77 -32.53
CA SER A 476 0.29 2.09 -33.32
C SER A 476 1.57 1.76 -32.55
N ALA A 477 2.66 1.49 -33.26
CA ALA A 477 3.93 1.08 -32.64
C ALA A 477 4.51 2.13 -31.67
N ASP A 478 4.24 3.42 -31.92
CA ASP A 478 4.65 4.53 -31.06
C ASP A 478 3.68 4.78 -29.87
N GLY A 479 2.59 4.02 -29.80
CA GLY A 479 1.58 4.14 -28.74
C GLY A 479 0.67 5.36 -28.84
N LYS A 480 0.80 6.20 -29.88
CA LYS A 480 0.08 7.49 -29.99
C LYS A 480 -1.31 7.38 -30.58
N HIS A 481 -1.59 6.33 -31.34
CA HIS A 481 -2.84 6.12 -32.03
C HIS A 481 -3.42 4.75 -31.67
N LEU A 482 -4.69 4.76 -31.25
CA LEU A 482 -5.47 3.56 -30.98
C LEU A 482 -6.53 3.41 -32.07
N PHE A 483 -6.44 2.36 -32.86
CA PHE A 483 -7.45 1.97 -33.83
C PHE A 483 -8.54 1.16 -33.14
N VAL A 484 -9.80 1.49 -33.42
CA VAL A 484 -10.98 0.95 -32.75
C VAL A 484 -11.93 0.41 -33.81
N ALA A 485 -12.33 -0.86 -33.67
CA ALA A 485 -13.46 -1.40 -34.42
C ALA A 485 -14.76 -0.95 -33.75
N ASP A 486 -15.47 -0.01 -34.36
CA ASP A 486 -16.69 0.58 -33.83
C ASP A 486 -17.90 -0.17 -34.40
N LYS A 487 -18.22 -1.29 -33.72
CA LYS A 487 -19.01 -2.42 -34.24
C LYS A 487 -20.36 -1.97 -34.80
N GLU A 488 -21.17 -1.29 -34.00
CA GLU A 488 -22.54 -0.92 -34.39
C GLU A 488 -22.56 0.35 -35.26
N ASN A 489 -21.42 1.05 -35.40
CA ASN A 489 -21.26 2.15 -36.34
C ASN A 489 -20.66 1.70 -37.69
N HIS A 490 -20.38 0.41 -37.87
CA HIS A 490 -19.88 -0.16 -39.13
C HIS A 490 -18.61 0.50 -39.68
N CYS A 491 -17.70 0.93 -38.79
CA CYS A 491 -16.50 1.67 -39.19
C CYS A 491 -15.29 1.39 -38.30
N ILE A 492 -14.12 1.81 -38.78
CA ILE A 492 -12.87 1.83 -38.02
C ILE A 492 -12.58 3.27 -37.61
N ARG A 493 -12.34 3.49 -36.33
CA ARG A 493 -12.03 4.80 -35.74
C ARG A 493 -10.58 4.83 -35.27
N MET A 494 -10.03 6.03 -35.10
CA MET A 494 -8.70 6.26 -34.53
C MET A 494 -8.81 7.27 -33.39
N VAL A 495 -8.21 6.95 -32.26
CA VAL A 495 -8.13 7.81 -31.07
C VAL A 495 -6.68 8.19 -30.83
N ASN A 496 -6.40 9.49 -30.72
CA ASN A 496 -5.12 9.96 -30.19
C ASN A 496 -5.06 9.66 -28.69
N THR A 497 -4.07 8.90 -28.24
CA THR A 497 -4.02 8.36 -26.88
C THR A 497 -3.62 9.37 -25.80
N GLU A 498 -3.11 10.53 -26.20
CA GLU A 498 -2.76 11.64 -25.30
C GLU A 498 -3.93 12.62 -25.16
N THR A 499 -4.57 12.99 -26.27
CA THR A 499 -5.61 14.03 -26.29
C THR A 499 -7.03 13.47 -26.28
N GLY A 500 -7.20 12.18 -26.54
CA GLY A 500 -8.52 11.55 -26.70
C GLY A 500 -9.29 11.99 -27.95
N ARG A 501 -8.61 12.64 -28.90
CA ARG A 501 -9.27 13.12 -30.13
C ARG A 501 -9.54 11.94 -31.05
N THR A 502 -10.77 11.81 -31.51
CA THR A 502 -11.25 10.71 -32.35
C THR A 502 -11.52 11.18 -33.77
N SER A 503 -11.13 10.36 -34.75
CA SER A 503 -11.44 10.53 -36.17
C SER A 503 -11.81 9.20 -36.82
N THR A 504 -12.65 9.23 -37.86
CA THR A 504 -12.97 8.05 -38.66
C THR A 504 -11.82 7.71 -39.63
N VAL A 505 -11.39 6.45 -39.63
CA VAL A 505 -10.34 5.94 -40.53
C VAL A 505 -10.94 5.42 -41.82
N ALA A 506 -11.98 4.60 -41.73
CA ALA A 506 -12.68 4.03 -42.86
C ALA A 506 -14.08 3.55 -42.48
N GLY A 507 -14.98 3.47 -43.45
CA GLY A 507 -16.37 3.07 -43.25
C GLY A 507 -17.32 4.27 -43.25
N LYS A 508 -18.61 3.96 -43.38
CA LYS A 508 -19.68 4.97 -43.43
C LYS A 508 -20.73 4.66 -42.37
N GLU A 509 -21.01 5.66 -41.54
CA GLU A 509 -22.00 5.55 -40.47
C GLU A 509 -23.34 5.02 -41.01
N GLY A 510 -23.91 4.03 -40.33
CA GLY A 510 -25.23 3.48 -40.62
C GLY A 510 -25.33 2.64 -41.90
N GLU A 511 -24.26 2.48 -42.67
CA GLU A 511 -24.26 1.72 -43.92
C GLU A 511 -23.44 0.44 -43.79
N ALA A 512 -24.14 -0.66 -43.50
CA ALA A 512 -23.56 -1.98 -43.47
C ALA A 512 -23.38 -2.57 -44.89
N GLY A 513 -22.23 -3.17 -45.17
CA GLY A 513 -22.03 -3.88 -46.43
C GLY A 513 -20.60 -4.34 -46.67
N LEU A 514 -20.37 -5.06 -47.77
CA LEU A 514 -19.06 -5.51 -48.24
C LEU A 514 -18.71 -4.78 -49.54
N VAL A 515 -18.16 -3.58 -49.43
CA VAL A 515 -17.78 -2.75 -50.58
C VAL A 515 -16.34 -2.31 -50.41
N ASP A 516 -15.50 -2.60 -51.41
CA ASP A 516 -14.12 -2.10 -51.52
C ASP A 516 -14.11 -0.71 -52.16
N GLY A 517 -13.06 0.08 -51.90
CA GLY A 517 -12.98 1.44 -52.44
C GLY A 517 -12.03 2.34 -51.67
N SER A 518 -12.21 3.65 -51.79
CA SER A 518 -11.55 4.59 -50.86
C SER A 518 -12.12 4.44 -49.45
N VAL A 519 -11.39 4.93 -48.43
CA VAL A 519 -11.82 4.85 -47.03
C VAL A 519 -13.21 5.44 -46.74
N ASN A 520 -13.69 6.38 -47.57
CA ASN A 520 -15.01 7.02 -47.43
C ASN A 520 -16.14 6.30 -48.20
N GLU A 521 -15.79 5.42 -49.13
CA GLU A 521 -16.75 4.67 -49.97
C GLU A 521 -16.86 3.21 -49.53
N ALA A 522 -15.82 2.68 -48.91
CA ALA A 522 -15.80 1.32 -48.43
C ALA A 522 -16.80 1.13 -47.28
N LEU A 523 -17.53 0.02 -47.32
CA LEU A 523 -18.48 -0.36 -46.29
C LEU A 523 -17.94 -1.54 -45.49
N PHE A 524 -18.29 -1.60 -44.20
CA PHE A 524 -18.06 -2.75 -43.32
C PHE A 524 -19.41 -3.22 -42.75
N ASN A 525 -19.46 -4.40 -42.16
CA ASN A 525 -20.62 -4.89 -41.44
C ASN A 525 -20.20 -5.49 -40.09
N MET A 526 -20.43 -4.74 -39.00
CA MET A 526 -20.09 -5.13 -37.64
C MET A 526 -18.62 -5.58 -37.52
N PRO A 527 -17.64 -4.72 -37.84
CA PRO A 527 -16.24 -5.05 -37.63
C PRO A 527 -15.97 -5.23 -36.14
N VAL A 528 -15.29 -6.31 -35.74
CA VAL A 528 -15.08 -6.63 -34.31
C VAL A 528 -13.63 -6.70 -33.88
N ALA A 529 -12.69 -6.87 -34.81
CA ALA A 529 -11.27 -6.93 -34.50
C ALA A 529 -10.45 -6.16 -35.53
N VAL A 530 -9.36 -5.57 -35.07
CA VAL A 530 -8.40 -4.82 -35.88
C VAL A 530 -6.99 -5.22 -35.45
N ALA A 531 -6.09 -5.38 -36.42
CA ALA A 531 -4.66 -5.61 -36.18
C ALA A 531 -3.84 -4.59 -36.99
N ALA A 532 -2.76 -4.10 -36.40
CA ALA A 532 -1.84 -3.15 -37.01
C ALA A 532 -0.41 -3.71 -36.95
N PRO A 533 0.34 -3.70 -38.06
CA PRO A 533 1.77 -4.02 -38.05
C PRO A 533 2.55 -2.91 -37.36
N GLY A 534 3.74 -3.23 -36.85
CA GLY A 534 4.66 -2.26 -36.25
C GLY A 534 5.06 -1.11 -37.20
N SER A 535 4.99 -1.34 -38.52
CA SER A 535 5.22 -0.28 -39.51
C SER A 535 4.12 0.78 -39.58
N GLY A 536 2.90 0.48 -39.09
CA GLY A 536 1.76 1.39 -39.13
C GLY A 536 1.21 1.72 -40.53
N ARG A 537 1.58 0.98 -41.58
CA ARG A 537 1.19 1.30 -42.97
C ARG A 537 -0.19 0.79 -43.41
N PHE A 538 -0.73 -0.21 -42.74
CA PHE A 538 -2.03 -0.76 -43.06
C PHE A 538 -2.69 -1.36 -41.82
N LEU A 539 -4.01 -1.59 -41.88
CA LEU A 539 -4.77 -2.32 -40.86
C LEU A 539 -5.37 -3.57 -41.50
N LEU A 540 -5.48 -4.65 -40.71
CA LEU A 540 -6.32 -5.79 -41.03
C LEU A 540 -7.54 -5.78 -40.11
N VAL A 541 -8.72 -6.04 -40.66
CA VAL A 541 -10.00 -5.93 -39.96
C VAL A 541 -10.77 -7.23 -40.14
N ALA A 542 -11.20 -7.84 -39.03
CA ALA A 542 -12.21 -8.90 -39.06
C ALA A 542 -13.59 -8.26 -39.19
N ASP A 543 -14.17 -8.37 -40.39
CA ASP A 543 -15.44 -7.78 -40.79
C ASP A 543 -16.53 -8.85 -40.62
N SER A 544 -16.93 -9.05 -39.36
CA SER A 544 -17.60 -10.28 -38.92
C SER A 544 -18.98 -10.48 -39.51
N GLY A 545 -19.77 -9.42 -39.65
CA GLY A 545 -21.08 -9.47 -40.30
C GLY A 545 -20.99 -9.83 -41.78
N ASN A 546 -19.83 -9.59 -42.41
CA ASN A 546 -19.55 -10.00 -43.78
C ASN A 546 -18.80 -11.33 -43.89
N ASN A 547 -18.40 -11.94 -42.77
CA ASN A 547 -17.54 -13.12 -42.72
C ASN A 547 -16.24 -12.96 -43.55
N ALA A 548 -15.66 -11.76 -43.55
CA ALA A 548 -14.50 -11.43 -44.37
C ALA A 548 -13.36 -10.82 -43.54
N VAL A 549 -12.17 -10.79 -44.12
CA VAL A 549 -11.05 -9.97 -43.61
C VAL A 549 -10.80 -8.85 -44.61
N ARG A 550 -10.71 -7.62 -44.10
CA ARG A 550 -10.48 -6.41 -44.91
C ARG A 550 -9.10 -5.85 -44.61
N ARG A 551 -8.48 -5.22 -45.60
CA ARG A 551 -7.21 -4.50 -45.46
C ARG A 551 -7.44 -3.02 -45.75
N ILE A 552 -7.04 -2.16 -44.84
CA ILE A 552 -7.04 -0.70 -45.00
C ILE A 552 -5.60 -0.27 -45.21
N ASP A 553 -5.30 0.30 -46.36
CA ASP A 553 -4.00 0.90 -46.65
C ASP A 553 -3.99 2.37 -46.20
N LEU A 554 -3.22 2.68 -45.16
CA LEU A 554 -3.26 3.99 -44.49
C LEU A 554 -2.51 5.08 -45.27
N ASP A 555 -1.57 4.68 -46.14
CA ASP A 555 -0.83 5.61 -47.00
C ASP A 555 -1.70 6.07 -48.19
N THR A 556 -2.46 5.13 -48.78
CA THR A 556 -3.26 5.40 -49.99
C THR A 556 -4.73 5.71 -49.69
N GLY A 557 -5.22 5.41 -48.48
CA GLY A 557 -6.63 5.55 -48.13
C GLY A 557 -7.53 4.59 -48.91
N LYS A 558 -7.03 3.39 -49.22
CA LYS A 558 -7.77 2.35 -49.95
C LYS A 558 -8.12 1.18 -49.05
N VAL A 559 -9.36 0.71 -49.13
CA VAL A 559 -9.85 -0.51 -48.48
C VAL A 559 -10.06 -1.60 -49.55
N ALA A 560 -9.57 -2.79 -49.26
CA ALA A 560 -9.76 -3.97 -50.11
C ALA A 560 -10.10 -5.20 -49.28
N THR A 561 -10.82 -6.14 -49.87
CA THR A 561 -11.06 -7.45 -49.28
C THR A 561 -9.76 -8.27 -49.34
N PHE A 562 -9.25 -8.64 -48.17
CA PHE A 562 -8.03 -9.42 -48.00
C PHE A 562 -8.30 -10.91 -48.04
N LEU A 563 -9.41 -11.33 -47.43
CA LEU A 563 -9.89 -12.70 -47.45
C LEU A 563 -11.42 -12.69 -47.58
N GLU A 564 -11.93 -13.37 -48.60
CA GLU A 564 -13.36 -13.54 -48.84
C GLU A 564 -13.97 -14.60 -47.93
N LYS A 565 -15.31 -14.68 -47.91
CA LYS A 565 -16.07 -15.62 -47.07
C LYS A 565 -15.75 -17.10 -47.35
N GLU A 566 -15.40 -17.45 -48.59
CA GLU A 566 -15.15 -18.82 -49.04
C GLU A 566 -13.66 -19.15 -48.99
N THR A 567 -13.32 -20.25 -48.33
CA THR A 567 -11.94 -20.75 -48.23
C THR A 567 -11.88 -22.21 -48.67
N PRO A 568 -10.68 -22.78 -48.89
CA PRO A 568 -10.52 -24.22 -49.11
C PRO A 568 -11.08 -25.12 -48.00
N TYR A 569 -11.35 -24.55 -46.81
CA TYR A 569 -11.89 -25.24 -45.63
C TYR A 569 -13.33 -24.81 -45.31
N GLY A 570 -14.08 -24.37 -46.33
CA GLY A 570 -15.46 -23.91 -46.22
C GLY A 570 -15.59 -22.43 -45.89
N TRP A 571 -16.81 -22.02 -45.51
CA TRP A 571 -17.11 -20.64 -45.14
C TRP A 571 -16.42 -20.25 -43.83
N ILE A 572 -15.81 -19.08 -43.81
CA ILE A 572 -15.45 -18.41 -42.55
C ILE A 572 -16.76 -18.10 -41.82
N GLY A 573 -16.85 -18.50 -40.56
CA GLY A 573 -18.04 -18.33 -39.74
C GLY A 573 -17.74 -17.36 -38.61
N ASN A 574 -18.27 -16.14 -38.70
CA ASN A 574 -18.20 -15.12 -37.65
C ASN A 574 -16.76 -14.93 -37.11
N PRO A 575 -15.82 -14.39 -37.92
CA PRO A 575 -14.46 -14.17 -37.46
C PRO A 575 -14.41 -13.14 -36.34
N GLN A 576 -13.93 -13.48 -35.14
CA GLN A 576 -13.97 -12.59 -33.95
C GLN A 576 -12.60 -12.06 -33.51
N GLY A 577 -11.51 -12.63 -34.02
CA GLY A 577 -10.16 -12.25 -33.62
C GLY A 577 -9.23 -12.24 -34.81
N ILE A 578 -8.36 -11.23 -34.86
CA ILE A 578 -7.26 -11.17 -35.82
C ILE A 578 -6.02 -10.69 -35.10
N ALA A 579 -4.93 -11.43 -35.24
CA ALA A 579 -3.64 -11.07 -34.66
C ALA A 579 -2.54 -11.30 -35.68
N CYS A 580 -1.47 -10.53 -35.58
CA CYS A 580 -0.33 -10.66 -36.47
C CYS A 580 0.97 -10.44 -35.69
N ASP A 581 2.09 -10.87 -36.28
CA ASP A 581 3.42 -10.57 -35.77
C ASP A 581 3.77 -9.09 -36.01
N GLU A 582 4.95 -8.64 -35.57
CA GLU A 582 5.36 -7.23 -35.70
C GLU A 582 5.35 -6.72 -37.16
N THR A 583 5.50 -7.62 -38.13
CA THR A 583 5.48 -7.28 -39.56
C THR A 583 4.10 -7.46 -40.23
N CYS A 584 3.17 -8.13 -39.54
CA CYS A 584 1.99 -8.78 -40.12
C CYS A 584 2.30 -9.67 -41.35
N GLU A 585 3.51 -10.23 -41.47
CA GLU A 585 3.78 -11.30 -42.44
C GLU A 585 3.14 -12.60 -41.99
N LYS A 586 3.02 -12.80 -40.68
CA LYS A 586 2.26 -13.88 -40.08
C LYS A 586 0.97 -13.36 -39.50
N VAL A 587 -0.15 -13.93 -39.91
CA VAL A 587 -1.48 -13.47 -39.50
C VAL A 587 -2.33 -14.68 -39.10
N VAL A 588 -2.94 -14.61 -37.92
CA VAL A 588 -3.93 -15.59 -37.48
C VAL A 588 -5.32 -14.96 -37.41
N LEU A 589 -6.31 -15.75 -37.83
CA LEU A 589 -7.72 -15.42 -37.77
C LEU A 589 -8.42 -16.43 -36.86
N VAL A 590 -9.21 -15.94 -35.92
CA VAL A 590 -10.06 -16.77 -35.07
C VAL A 590 -11.43 -16.89 -35.74
N ASP A 591 -11.68 -18.08 -36.28
CA ASP A 591 -12.90 -18.44 -37.00
C ASP A 591 -13.90 -19.06 -36.01
N SER A 592 -14.53 -18.19 -35.21
CA SER A 592 -15.26 -18.53 -33.98
C SER A 592 -16.47 -19.43 -34.21
N GLY A 593 -17.23 -19.16 -35.28
CA GLY A 593 -18.38 -19.96 -35.69
C GLY A 593 -17.99 -21.40 -36.05
N ASN A 594 -16.76 -21.60 -36.53
CA ASN A 594 -16.19 -22.93 -36.80
C ASN A 594 -15.26 -23.44 -35.70
N SER A 595 -15.14 -22.72 -34.57
CA SER A 595 -14.34 -23.13 -33.39
C SER A 595 -12.89 -23.52 -33.72
N ARG A 596 -12.23 -22.74 -34.57
CA ARG A 596 -10.87 -22.99 -35.04
C ARG A 596 -10.03 -21.72 -35.18
N VAL A 597 -8.72 -21.91 -35.30
CA VAL A 597 -7.73 -20.87 -35.56
C VAL A 597 -7.07 -21.13 -36.91
N LEU A 598 -7.11 -20.12 -37.78
CA LEU A 598 -6.55 -20.15 -39.13
C LEU A 598 -5.29 -19.31 -39.18
N ASP A 599 -4.29 -19.76 -39.92
CA ASP A 599 -3.22 -18.93 -40.46
C ASP A 599 -3.70 -18.41 -41.82
N ILE A 600 -3.72 -17.09 -41.98
CA ILE A 600 -4.16 -16.39 -43.20
C ILE A 600 -3.03 -15.58 -43.84
N SER A 601 -1.78 -15.94 -43.52
CA SER A 601 -0.59 -15.21 -43.95
C SER A 601 -0.54 -15.06 -45.46
N ARG A 602 -0.36 -13.82 -45.93
CA ARG A 602 -0.30 -13.46 -47.35
C ARG A 602 -1.52 -13.94 -48.17
N GLY A 603 -2.70 -14.04 -47.52
CA GLY A 603 -3.95 -14.47 -48.14
C GLY A 603 -4.08 -15.98 -48.33
N LYS A 604 -3.11 -16.78 -47.86
CA LYS A 604 -3.20 -18.25 -47.88
C LYS A 604 -3.82 -18.73 -46.58
N VAL A 605 -4.87 -19.54 -46.68
CA VAL A 605 -5.56 -20.09 -45.51
C VAL A 605 -4.99 -21.46 -45.18
N LYS A 606 -4.68 -21.70 -43.91
CA LYS A 606 -4.34 -23.01 -43.34
C LYS A 606 -4.94 -23.12 -41.95
N ILE A 607 -5.43 -24.30 -41.57
CA ILE A 607 -5.84 -24.57 -40.19
C ILE A 607 -4.61 -24.78 -39.33
N VAL A 608 -4.51 -24.02 -38.24
CA VAL A 608 -3.44 -24.16 -37.24
C VAL A 608 -3.89 -25.04 -36.10
N ALA A 609 -5.13 -24.86 -35.64
CA ALA A 609 -5.72 -25.63 -34.56
C ALA A 609 -7.25 -25.65 -34.66
N GLY A 610 -7.87 -26.77 -34.27
CA GLY A 610 -9.31 -26.99 -34.39
C GLY A 610 -9.70 -27.80 -35.64
N PRO A 611 -11.01 -28.02 -35.86
CA PRO A 611 -11.52 -28.96 -36.86
C PRO A 611 -11.37 -28.47 -38.32
N GLU A 612 -11.21 -29.43 -39.24
CA GLU A 612 -11.14 -29.20 -40.69
C GLU A 612 -12.50 -28.78 -41.31
N ASP A 613 -13.60 -29.39 -40.85
CA ASP A 613 -14.96 -29.14 -41.33
C ASP A 613 -15.75 -28.19 -40.39
N LYS A 614 -17.10 -28.11 -40.57
CA LYS A 614 -18.02 -27.29 -39.75
C LYS A 614 -17.88 -27.61 -38.25
N GLY A 615 -17.03 -26.85 -37.56
CA GLY A 615 -16.56 -27.19 -36.23
C GLY A 615 -17.54 -27.03 -35.07
N TRP A 616 -18.78 -26.58 -35.33
CA TRP A 616 -19.80 -26.47 -34.29
C TRP A 616 -20.20 -27.83 -33.69
N GLU A 617 -20.01 -28.93 -34.41
CA GLU A 617 -20.24 -30.31 -33.94
C GLU A 617 -19.07 -30.88 -33.11
N LYS A 618 -17.89 -30.25 -33.15
CA LYS A 618 -16.65 -30.72 -32.50
C LYS A 618 -16.11 -29.73 -31.46
N LYS A 619 -16.99 -28.90 -30.89
CA LYS A 619 -16.66 -27.98 -29.81
C LYS A 619 -16.19 -28.75 -28.58
N GLY A 620 -15.23 -28.19 -27.86
CA GLY A 620 -14.74 -28.80 -26.63
C GLY A 620 -13.64 -28.02 -25.94
N PHE A 621 -13.17 -28.58 -24.83
CA PHE A 621 -12.09 -28.05 -24.01
C PHE A 621 -10.99 -29.11 -23.85
N GLN A 622 -10.21 -29.31 -24.91
CA GLN A 622 -9.13 -30.30 -24.92
C GLN A 622 -7.83 -29.70 -25.44
N ASP A 623 -6.76 -29.87 -24.67
CA ASP A 623 -5.37 -29.57 -25.05
C ASP A 623 -4.75 -30.72 -25.87
N GLY A 624 -3.65 -30.41 -26.56
CA GLY A 624 -2.90 -31.38 -27.35
C GLY A 624 -2.56 -30.88 -28.76
N PRO A 625 -2.09 -31.77 -29.66
CA PRO A 625 -1.81 -31.41 -31.04
C PRO A 625 -3.08 -30.97 -31.78
N ALA A 626 -2.92 -30.19 -32.85
CA ALA A 626 -4.02 -29.60 -33.64
C ALA A 626 -5.13 -30.60 -34.02
N SER A 627 -4.78 -31.86 -34.26
CA SER A 627 -5.73 -32.92 -34.63
C SER A 627 -6.69 -33.34 -33.51
N ASN A 628 -6.30 -33.10 -32.25
CA ASN A 628 -7.04 -33.53 -31.06
C ASN A 628 -7.52 -32.34 -30.21
N ALA A 629 -6.85 -31.19 -30.33
CA ALA A 629 -7.24 -30.00 -29.60
C ALA A 629 -8.61 -29.49 -30.05
N SER A 630 -9.40 -29.03 -29.09
CA SER A 630 -10.71 -28.43 -29.36
C SER A 630 -10.87 -27.09 -28.65
N PHE A 631 -11.57 -26.19 -29.33
CA PHE A 631 -12.06 -24.92 -28.81
C PHE A 631 -13.58 -24.97 -28.74
N SER A 632 -14.17 -24.14 -27.87
CA SER A 632 -15.58 -23.80 -27.94
C SER A 632 -15.70 -22.28 -28.01
N PHE A 633 -16.18 -21.81 -29.15
CA PHE A 633 -16.38 -20.39 -29.47
C PHE A 633 -15.16 -19.51 -29.10
N PRO A 634 -13.98 -19.77 -29.69
CA PRO A 634 -12.80 -18.94 -29.48
C PRO A 634 -13.07 -17.54 -30.03
N LEU A 635 -12.66 -16.49 -29.33
CA LEU A 635 -12.99 -15.10 -29.69
C LEU A 635 -11.76 -14.34 -30.19
N ASN A 636 -11.22 -13.43 -29.38
CA ASN A 636 -10.10 -12.61 -29.81
C ASN A 636 -8.76 -13.32 -29.58
N GLY A 637 -7.72 -12.85 -30.27
CA GLY A 637 -6.37 -13.41 -30.16
C GLY A 637 -5.27 -12.35 -30.09
N ALA A 638 -4.13 -12.72 -29.52
CA ALA A 638 -2.88 -11.96 -29.55
C ALA A 638 -1.75 -12.88 -30.03
N MET A 639 -0.69 -12.32 -30.59
CA MET A 639 0.45 -13.09 -31.10
C MET A 639 1.76 -12.61 -30.47
N SER A 640 2.67 -13.53 -30.19
CA SER A 640 4.05 -13.18 -29.82
C SER A 640 4.75 -12.44 -30.96
N ARG A 641 5.65 -11.51 -30.63
CA ARG A 641 6.37 -10.69 -31.64
C ARG A 641 7.07 -11.50 -32.73
N ASP A 642 7.60 -12.67 -32.39
CA ASP A 642 8.28 -13.59 -33.30
C ASP A 642 7.32 -14.48 -34.11
N GLY A 643 6.01 -14.34 -33.89
CA GLY A 643 4.98 -15.15 -34.54
C GLY A 643 5.02 -16.63 -34.17
N SER A 644 5.63 -17.00 -33.04
CA SER A 644 5.72 -18.41 -32.62
C SER A 644 4.46 -18.91 -31.89
N ILE A 645 3.80 -18.05 -31.09
CA ILE A 645 2.65 -18.41 -30.26
C ILE A 645 1.50 -17.44 -30.49
N ALA A 646 0.27 -17.97 -30.60
CA ALA A 646 -0.96 -17.18 -30.47
C ALA A 646 -1.68 -17.51 -29.16
N TYR A 647 -2.16 -16.48 -28.47
CA TYR A 647 -3.01 -16.60 -27.29
C TYR A 647 -4.44 -16.29 -27.67
N ILE A 648 -5.37 -17.18 -27.34
CA ILE A 648 -6.77 -17.14 -27.77
C ILE A 648 -7.66 -17.17 -26.53
N ALA A 649 -8.56 -16.19 -26.40
CA ALA A 649 -9.61 -16.27 -25.40
C ALA A 649 -10.70 -17.24 -25.86
N SER A 650 -10.99 -18.26 -25.06
CA SER A 650 -12.02 -19.26 -25.36
C SER A 650 -13.22 -19.02 -24.44
N ASN A 651 -14.30 -18.47 -25.01
CA ASN A 651 -15.45 -17.98 -24.25
C ASN A 651 -16.15 -19.10 -23.47
N ASP A 652 -16.71 -20.09 -24.15
CA ASP A 652 -17.47 -21.19 -23.50
C ASP A 652 -16.58 -22.09 -22.64
N ASN A 653 -15.28 -22.12 -22.92
CA ASN A 653 -14.30 -22.84 -22.12
C ASN A 653 -13.74 -21.98 -20.97
N THR A 654 -14.18 -20.72 -20.81
CA THR A 654 -13.74 -19.77 -19.77
C THR A 654 -12.24 -19.77 -19.48
N ALA A 655 -11.43 -19.84 -20.54
CA ALA A 655 -9.99 -20.05 -20.44
C ALA A 655 -9.21 -19.29 -21.52
N ILE A 656 -7.94 -19.07 -21.26
CA ILE A 656 -6.95 -18.55 -22.21
C ILE A 656 -6.13 -19.72 -22.73
N ARG A 657 -6.16 -19.93 -24.05
CA ARG A 657 -5.45 -21.01 -24.73
C ARG A 657 -4.25 -20.46 -25.47
N SER A 658 -3.11 -21.12 -25.36
CA SER A 658 -1.92 -20.85 -26.18
C SER A 658 -1.86 -21.84 -27.33
N VAL A 659 -1.46 -21.39 -28.51
CA VAL A 659 -1.34 -22.17 -29.74
C VAL A 659 0.05 -21.96 -30.31
N ASN A 660 0.86 -23.01 -30.33
CA ASN A 660 2.15 -22.98 -31.02
C ASN A 660 1.91 -22.99 -32.53
N LEU A 661 2.20 -21.89 -33.19
CA LEU A 661 1.89 -21.69 -34.61
C LEU A 661 2.79 -22.49 -35.56
N LYS A 662 3.82 -23.17 -35.05
CA LYS A 662 4.68 -24.08 -35.83
C LYS A 662 4.19 -25.52 -35.75
N THR A 663 3.84 -25.99 -34.55
CA THR A 663 3.46 -27.39 -34.30
C THR A 663 1.94 -27.60 -34.33
N GLY A 664 1.16 -26.54 -34.15
CA GLY A 664 -0.29 -26.62 -33.94
C GLY A 664 -0.68 -27.13 -32.54
N GLU A 665 0.29 -27.25 -31.62
CA GLU A 665 0.04 -27.68 -30.26
C GLU A 665 -0.74 -26.61 -29.47
N VAL A 666 -1.82 -27.03 -28.82
CA VAL A 666 -2.68 -26.18 -27.99
C VAL A 666 -2.50 -26.56 -26.53
N SER A 667 -2.34 -25.55 -25.67
CA SER A 667 -2.25 -25.71 -24.22
C SER A 667 -3.06 -24.65 -23.50
N THR A 668 -3.68 -25.00 -22.37
CA THR A 668 -4.36 -24.04 -21.51
C THR A 668 -3.33 -23.26 -20.70
N LEU A 669 -3.26 -21.95 -20.93
CA LEU A 669 -2.38 -21.05 -20.18
C LEU A 669 -3.00 -20.70 -18.82
N ALA A 670 -4.29 -20.35 -18.82
CA ALA A 670 -5.03 -19.97 -17.61
C ALA A 670 -6.52 -20.30 -17.73
N GLY A 671 -7.16 -20.66 -16.62
CA GLY A 671 -8.57 -21.07 -16.55
C GLY A 671 -8.76 -22.58 -16.42
N ASP A 672 -9.80 -23.01 -15.70
CA ASP A 672 -10.11 -24.44 -15.45
C ASP A 672 -11.34 -24.96 -16.23
N GLY A 673 -11.88 -24.20 -17.18
CA GLY A 673 -13.11 -24.57 -17.87
C GLY A 673 -14.39 -24.17 -17.14
N LYS A 674 -14.30 -23.58 -15.95
CA LYS A 674 -15.46 -23.23 -15.13
C LYS A 674 -15.61 -21.72 -14.97
N ASP A 675 -16.84 -21.27 -15.19
CA ASP A 675 -17.32 -19.94 -14.87
C ASP A 675 -16.93 -19.49 -13.45
N GLY A 676 -16.43 -18.26 -13.36
CA GLY A 676 -16.17 -17.60 -12.08
C GLY A 676 -15.30 -16.36 -12.27
N LYS A 677 -14.86 -15.78 -11.16
CA LYS A 677 -14.08 -14.53 -11.16
C LYS A 677 -12.74 -14.61 -10.41
N ARG A 678 -12.40 -15.80 -9.91
CA ARG A 678 -11.26 -16.03 -9.00
C ARG A 678 -9.91 -15.79 -9.69
N ASP A 679 -9.04 -15.00 -9.07
CA ASP A 679 -7.61 -14.85 -9.44
C ASP A 679 -6.80 -16.13 -9.11
N SER A 680 -5.54 -16.20 -9.52
CA SER A 680 -4.67 -17.35 -9.22
C SER A 680 -3.23 -16.93 -8.95
N ASN A 681 -2.71 -17.35 -7.80
CA ASN A 681 -1.28 -17.29 -7.45
C ASN A 681 -0.62 -18.69 -7.46
N ASN A 682 -1.37 -19.73 -7.86
CA ASN A 682 -0.89 -21.09 -8.03
C ASN A 682 -1.89 -21.88 -8.88
N ILE A 683 -1.61 -22.00 -10.17
CA ILE A 683 -2.53 -22.63 -11.13
C ILE A 683 -2.85 -24.09 -10.83
N PHE A 684 -1.99 -24.81 -10.08
CA PHE A 684 -2.16 -26.24 -9.78
C PHE A 684 -3.10 -26.50 -8.60
N LYS A 685 -3.13 -25.57 -7.62
CA LYS A 685 -4.01 -25.69 -6.45
C LYS A 685 -5.32 -24.95 -6.65
N GLU A 686 -5.23 -23.74 -7.20
CA GLU A 686 -6.33 -22.79 -7.28
C GLU A 686 -6.32 -22.11 -8.65
N PRO A 687 -6.73 -22.80 -9.72
CA PRO A 687 -6.72 -22.23 -11.06
C PRO A 687 -7.65 -21.01 -11.13
N ALA A 688 -7.29 -20.05 -11.96
CA ALA A 688 -8.11 -18.86 -12.18
C ALA A 688 -9.46 -19.25 -12.78
N ARG A 689 -10.48 -18.41 -12.57
CA ARG A 689 -11.76 -18.51 -13.25
C ARG A 689 -12.11 -17.20 -13.92
N PHE A 690 -12.53 -17.33 -15.17
CA PHE A 690 -13.02 -16.24 -16.00
C PHE A 690 -14.51 -16.41 -16.24
N ARG A 691 -15.17 -15.34 -16.69
CA ARG A 691 -16.51 -15.39 -17.22
C ARG A 691 -16.54 -14.67 -18.56
N TRP A 692 -16.47 -15.49 -19.61
CA TRP A 692 -16.47 -15.06 -21.00
C TRP A 692 -15.28 -14.13 -21.29
N PRO A 693 -14.04 -14.61 -21.10
CA PRO A 693 -12.87 -13.83 -21.49
C PRO A 693 -12.92 -13.58 -23.01
N MET A 694 -12.59 -12.36 -23.44
CA MET A 694 -12.71 -11.99 -24.85
C MET A 694 -11.47 -11.33 -25.44
N GLY A 695 -11.21 -10.06 -25.12
CA GLY A 695 -10.04 -9.36 -25.64
C GLY A 695 -8.78 -9.86 -24.95
N VAL A 696 -7.72 -10.07 -25.73
CA VAL A 696 -6.39 -10.38 -25.22
C VAL A 696 -5.35 -9.49 -25.87
N ALA A 697 -4.38 -9.01 -25.10
CA ALA A 697 -3.29 -8.19 -25.61
C ALA A 697 -1.98 -8.54 -24.90
N LEU A 698 -0.93 -8.82 -25.67
CA LEU A 698 0.37 -9.22 -25.15
C LEU A 698 1.26 -8.01 -24.94
N THR A 699 1.98 -7.95 -23.82
CA THR A 699 2.97 -6.89 -23.58
C THR A 699 4.12 -6.95 -24.59
N PRO A 700 4.78 -5.83 -24.90
CA PRO A 700 5.88 -5.80 -25.86
C PRO A 700 7.03 -6.78 -25.58
N ASN A 701 7.24 -7.17 -24.32
CA ASN A 701 8.26 -8.13 -23.90
C ASN A 701 7.76 -9.59 -23.84
N ASN A 702 6.51 -9.85 -24.22
CA ASN A 702 5.82 -11.14 -24.15
C ASN A 702 5.61 -11.72 -22.73
N GLU A 703 5.95 -11.01 -21.66
CA GLU A 703 5.88 -11.53 -20.28
C GLU A 703 4.44 -11.61 -19.75
N TYR A 704 3.57 -10.68 -20.15
CA TYR A 704 2.23 -10.57 -19.61
C TYR A 704 1.17 -10.48 -20.70
N LEU A 705 0.05 -11.14 -20.49
CA LEU A 705 -1.13 -11.07 -21.33
C LEU A 705 -2.26 -10.37 -20.57
N LEU A 706 -2.77 -9.28 -21.12
CA LEU A 706 -3.94 -8.58 -20.59
C LEU A 706 -5.19 -9.24 -21.17
N VAL A 707 -6.20 -9.44 -20.32
CA VAL A 707 -7.46 -10.11 -20.67
C VAL A 707 -8.63 -9.23 -20.26
N ALA A 708 -9.56 -8.98 -21.19
CA ALA A 708 -10.87 -8.45 -20.87
C ALA A 708 -11.80 -9.60 -20.45
N ASP A 709 -12.12 -9.65 -19.15
CA ASP A 709 -13.01 -10.64 -18.55
C ASP A 709 -14.44 -10.09 -18.54
N GLN A 710 -15.09 -10.25 -19.70
CA GLN A 710 -16.25 -9.46 -20.13
C GLN A 710 -17.37 -9.41 -19.09
N TYR A 711 -17.83 -10.56 -18.61
CA TYR A 711 -18.98 -10.64 -17.70
C TYR A 711 -18.61 -10.67 -16.22
N ASN A 712 -17.32 -10.61 -15.91
CA ASN A 712 -16.89 -10.20 -14.58
C ASN A 712 -16.66 -8.68 -14.50
N HIS A 713 -16.70 -7.96 -15.64
CA HIS A 713 -16.45 -6.51 -15.71
C HIS A 713 -15.05 -6.12 -15.26
N ARG A 714 -14.05 -6.96 -15.58
CA ARG A 714 -12.67 -6.81 -15.11
C ARG A 714 -11.66 -6.86 -16.24
N ILE A 715 -10.51 -6.23 -16.00
CA ILE A 715 -9.29 -6.45 -16.74
C ILE A 715 -8.37 -7.30 -15.88
N ARG A 716 -7.84 -8.37 -16.46
CA ARG A 716 -6.94 -9.33 -15.80
C ARG A 716 -5.57 -9.27 -16.47
N VAL A 717 -4.53 -9.54 -15.71
CA VAL A 717 -3.19 -9.82 -16.23
C VAL A 717 -2.89 -11.29 -16.00
N VAL A 718 -2.32 -11.95 -17.00
CA VAL A 718 -1.87 -13.34 -16.97
C VAL A 718 -0.36 -13.35 -17.22
N ASP A 719 0.40 -13.97 -16.33
CA ASP A 719 1.82 -14.24 -16.56
C ASP A 719 1.95 -15.36 -17.61
N THR A 720 2.71 -15.12 -18.69
CA THR A 720 2.78 -16.06 -19.81
C THR A 720 3.68 -17.26 -19.54
N GLU A 721 4.55 -17.20 -18.53
CA GLU A 721 5.43 -18.30 -18.11
C GLU A 721 4.73 -19.18 -17.06
N THR A 722 4.05 -18.58 -16.08
CA THR A 722 3.46 -19.30 -14.94
C THR A 722 1.97 -19.58 -15.07
N GLY A 723 1.24 -18.82 -15.90
CA GLY A 723 -0.22 -18.87 -16.00
C GLY A 723 -0.95 -18.22 -14.80
N GLU A 724 -0.23 -17.58 -13.87
CA GLU A 724 -0.82 -16.85 -12.75
C GLU A 724 -1.68 -15.68 -13.25
N VAL A 725 -2.79 -15.41 -12.55
CA VAL A 725 -3.80 -14.42 -12.97
C VAL A 725 -4.09 -13.46 -11.85
N ARG A 726 -4.05 -12.15 -12.15
CA ARG A 726 -4.44 -11.09 -11.23
C ARG A 726 -5.45 -10.14 -11.87
N THR A 727 -6.45 -9.71 -11.11
CA THR A 727 -7.33 -8.60 -11.48
C THR A 727 -6.58 -7.28 -11.34
N VAL A 728 -6.51 -6.52 -12.43
CA VAL A 728 -5.77 -5.25 -12.49
C VAL A 728 -6.65 -4.03 -12.68
N ALA A 729 -7.96 -4.17 -12.93
CA ALA A 729 -8.94 -3.08 -12.90
C ALA A 729 -10.35 -3.67 -13.05
N GLY A 730 -11.38 -2.95 -12.58
CA GLY A 730 -12.77 -3.37 -12.74
C GLY A 730 -13.26 -4.29 -11.63
N TRP A 731 -14.36 -3.90 -10.98
CA TRP A 731 -14.93 -4.66 -9.86
C TRP A 731 -16.33 -5.18 -10.15
N VAL A 732 -17.23 -4.24 -10.40
CA VAL A 732 -18.65 -4.42 -10.67
C VAL A 732 -19.00 -3.75 -11.98
N GLN A 733 -20.17 -4.14 -12.50
CA GLN A 733 -20.76 -3.49 -13.65
C GLN A 733 -21.02 -2.01 -13.36
N GLY A 734 -20.61 -1.12 -14.26
CA GLY A 734 -20.92 0.30 -14.16
C GLY A 734 -20.04 1.15 -15.06
N PHE A 735 -20.18 2.47 -14.97
CA PHE A 735 -19.36 3.42 -15.72
C PHE A 735 -18.77 4.46 -14.77
N GLN A 736 -17.57 4.17 -14.28
CA GLN A 736 -16.89 5.02 -13.30
C GLN A 736 -15.38 4.96 -13.49
N ASP A 737 -14.74 6.12 -13.60
CA ASP A 737 -13.29 6.28 -13.48
C ASP A 737 -12.87 6.12 -12.01
N GLY A 738 -11.68 5.59 -11.76
CA GLY A 738 -11.29 5.24 -10.39
C GLY A 738 -9.91 4.63 -10.28
N GLY A 739 -9.58 4.15 -9.08
CA GLY A 739 -8.36 3.39 -8.82
C GLY A 739 -8.37 2.03 -9.51
N VAL A 740 -7.19 1.46 -9.73
CA VAL A 740 -7.09 0.04 -10.05
C VAL A 740 -7.13 -0.84 -8.81
N ILE A 741 -7.44 -2.12 -9.01
CA ILE A 741 -7.66 -3.07 -7.92
C ILE A 741 -6.38 -3.84 -7.66
N ALA A 742 -5.93 -3.87 -6.41
CA ALA A 742 -4.73 -4.61 -6.00
C ALA A 742 -5.00 -6.12 -5.92
N ARG A 743 -6.16 -6.56 -5.36
CA ARG A 743 -6.57 -7.98 -5.25
C ARG A 743 -8.10 -8.15 -5.15
N ASP A 744 -8.62 -9.31 -5.56
CA ASP A 744 -10.03 -9.72 -5.38
C ASP A 744 -10.31 -10.16 -3.94
N THR A 745 -10.58 -9.21 -3.03
CA THR A 745 -10.85 -9.49 -1.60
C THR A 745 -12.27 -9.96 -1.30
N GLY A 746 -13.17 -9.96 -2.29
CA GLY A 746 -14.56 -10.39 -2.12
C GLY A 746 -15.51 -9.36 -1.52
N ASP A 747 -15.02 -8.21 -1.07
CA ASP A 747 -15.84 -7.16 -0.45
C ASP A 747 -16.31 -6.10 -1.46
N ALA A 748 -17.62 -5.85 -1.48
CA ALA A 748 -18.32 -5.13 -2.54
C ALA A 748 -18.14 -3.59 -2.57
N ASP A 749 -17.35 -3.00 -1.65
CA ASP A 749 -17.50 -1.58 -1.31
C ASP A 749 -16.24 -0.72 -1.55
N ASP A 750 -15.55 -0.92 -2.68
CA ASP A 750 -14.57 0.05 -3.18
C ASP A 750 -15.28 1.08 -4.06
N PHE A 751 -15.95 2.05 -3.42
CA PHE A 751 -16.66 3.14 -4.11
C PHE A 751 -15.74 4.04 -4.97
N ALA A 752 -14.42 3.86 -4.90
CA ALA A 752 -13.43 4.54 -5.72
C ALA A 752 -12.80 3.64 -6.81
N ALA A 753 -13.16 2.35 -6.88
CA ALA A 753 -12.68 1.46 -7.93
C ALA A 753 -13.29 1.81 -9.29
N ALA A 754 -12.50 1.64 -10.34
CA ALA A 754 -13.02 1.77 -11.69
C ALA A 754 -14.08 0.69 -11.98
N MET A 755 -15.19 1.10 -12.61
CA MET A 755 -16.24 0.21 -13.09
C MET A 755 -16.20 0.14 -14.61
N PHE A 756 -16.35 -1.06 -15.14
CA PHE A 756 -16.54 -1.33 -16.57
C PHE A 756 -17.91 -1.96 -16.81
N ASN A 757 -18.40 -1.89 -18.03
CA ASN A 757 -19.60 -2.56 -18.46
C ASN A 757 -19.30 -3.36 -19.73
N THR A 758 -19.17 -4.67 -19.53
CA THR A 758 -18.75 -5.63 -20.57
C THR A 758 -17.49 -5.17 -21.34
N PRO A 759 -16.33 -5.02 -20.69
CA PRO A 759 -15.11 -4.67 -21.41
C PRO A 759 -14.79 -5.76 -22.44
N ARG A 760 -14.43 -5.35 -23.66
CA ARG A 760 -14.27 -6.26 -24.80
C ARG A 760 -12.87 -6.27 -25.36
N GLY A 761 -12.42 -5.15 -25.94
CA GLY A 761 -11.08 -5.02 -26.50
C GLY A 761 -10.07 -4.53 -25.49
N VAL A 762 -8.84 -5.01 -25.61
CA VAL A 762 -7.68 -4.52 -24.86
C VAL A 762 -6.52 -4.27 -25.82
N ALA A 763 -5.73 -3.25 -25.53
CA ALA A 763 -4.43 -2.99 -26.17
C ALA A 763 -3.44 -2.52 -25.10
N VAL A 764 -2.15 -2.84 -25.22
CA VAL A 764 -1.16 -2.54 -24.19
C VAL A 764 0.15 -2.02 -24.78
N HIS A 765 0.80 -1.11 -24.06
CA HIS A 765 2.15 -0.63 -24.35
C HIS A 765 2.94 -0.44 -23.04
N SER A 766 4.28 -0.55 -23.12
CA SER A 766 5.19 -0.37 -22.00
C SER A 766 5.49 1.12 -21.75
N GLY A 767 5.14 1.65 -20.58
CA GLY A 767 5.41 3.04 -20.18
C GLY A 767 6.69 3.23 -19.35
N GLY A 768 7.69 2.35 -19.49
CA GLY A 768 8.81 2.23 -18.55
C GLY A 768 8.44 1.32 -17.38
N ASP A 769 8.33 1.87 -16.16
CA ASP A 769 8.02 1.12 -14.91
C ASP A 769 6.53 0.72 -14.75
N HIS A 770 5.69 1.08 -15.72
CA HIS A 770 4.24 0.88 -15.69
C HIS A 770 3.73 0.33 -17.02
N LEU A 771 2.66 -0.48 -16.99
CA LEU A 771 1.88 -0.83 -18.18
C LEU A 771 0.81 0.24 -18.44
N VAL A 772 0.65 0.62 -19.70
CA VAL A 772 -0.48 1.43 -20.15
C VAL A 772 -1.41 0.55 -20.95
N VAL A 773 -2.59 0.28 -20.43
CA VAL A 773 -3.61 -0.58 -21.04
C VAL A 773 -4.78 0.29 -21.52
N TYR A 774 -5.19 0.12 -22.76
CA TYR A 774 -6.41 0.70 -23.31
C TYR A 774 -7.50 -0.36 -23.37
N VAL A 775 -8.71 0.01 -22.99
CA VAL A 775 -9.86 -0.89 -22.89
C VAL A 775 -11.01 -0.30 -23.69
N ALA A 776 -11.63 -1.11 -24.53
CA ALA A 776 -12.94 -0.81 -25.11
C ALA A 776 -14.00 -1.24 -24.11
N ASP A 777 -14.59 -0.27 -23.43
CA ASP A 777 -15.63 -0.46 -22.43
C ASP A 777 -16.99 -0.45 -23.14
N SER A 778 -17.31 -1.57 -23.79
CA SER A 778 -18.22 -1.59 -24.93
C SER A 778 -19.64 -1.19 -24.63
N ALA A 779 -20.22 -1.68 -23.54
CA ALA A 779 -21.59 -1.31 -23.18
C ALA A 779 -21.67 0.07 -22.51
N ASN A 780 -20.51 0.67 -22.20
CA ASN A 780 -20.40 2.08 -21.85
C ASN A 780 -19.95 2.93 -23.04
N HIS A 781 -19.87 2.39 -24.27
CA HIS A 781 -19.59 3.17 -25.49
C HIS A 781 -18.32 4.05 -25.41
N ALA A 782 -17.32 3.61 -24.63
CA ALA A 782 -16.18 4.45 -24.27
C ALA A 782 -14.83 3.71 -24.40
N ILE A 783 -13.77 4.50 -24.53
CA ILE A 783 -12.39 4.03 -24.46
C ILE A 783 -11.79 4.47 -23.13
N ARG A 784 -11.26 3.50 -22.38
CA ARG A 784 -10.66 3.71 -21.06
C ARG A 784 -9.16 3.47 -21.13
N LYS A 785 -8.38 4.22 -20.35
CA LYS A 785 -6.94 4.07 -20.17
C LYS A 785 -6.66 3.67 -18.72
N VAL A 786 -5.98 2.56 -18.54
CA VAL A 786 -5.54 2.00 -17.27
C VAL A 786 -4.02 2.14 -17.18
N GLN A 787 -3.52 2.69 -16.08
CA GLN A 787 -2.09 2.65 -15.76
C GLN A 787 -1.86 1.64 -14.65
N VAL A 788 -0.98 0.66 -14.86
CA VAL A 788 -0.70 -0.41 -13.88
C VAL A 788 0.76 -0.33 -13.48
N SER A 789 1.05 -0.24 -12.17
CA SER A 789 2.42 -0.38 -11.63
C SER A 789 2.83 -1.84 -11.60
N LEU A 790 4.04 -2.15 -12.06
CA LEU A 790 4.64 -3.49 -11.95
C LEU A 790 5.70 -3.54 -10.84
N LYS A 791 5.75 -2.54 -9.94
CA LYS A 791 6.82 -2.43 -8.93
C LYS A 791 6.82 -3.54 -7.88
N ASP A 792 5.68 -4.18 -7.66
CA ASP A 792 5.64 -5.47 -6.98
C ASP A 792 5.92 -6.57 -7.99
N LYS A 793 7.19 -6.98 -8.06
CA LYS A 793 7.56 -8.24 -8.69
C LYS A 793 6.63 -9.33 -8.14
N ILE A 794 5.73 -9.85 -8.98
CA ILE A 794 5.28 -11.24 -8.91
C ILE A 794 6.56 -12.03 -8.64
N GLY A 795 6.60 -12.71 -7.49
CA GLY A 795 7.84 -13.07 -6.79
C GLY A 795 8.94 -13.52 -7.75
N LYS A 796 10.16 -12.98 -7.55
CA LYS A 796 11.38 -13.31 -8.31
C LYS A 796 11.24 -14.67 -8.99
N SER A 797 11.15 -14.66 -10.33
CA SER A 797 11.21 -15.91 -11.08
C SER A 797 12.44 -16.69 -10.61
N SER A 798 12.26 -18.00 -10.47
CA SER A 798 13.28 -18.96 -9.99
C SER A 798 14.58 -18.98 -10.81
N LYS A 799 14.71 -18.12 -11.84
CA LYS A 799 15.91 -17.98 -12.67
C LYS A 799 17.07 -17.26 -11.97
N ASP A 800 16.82 -16.41 -10.98
CA ASP A 800 17.89 -15.71 -10.25
C ASP A 800 18.41 -16.46 -9.00
N ALA A 801 17.85 -17.64 -8.69
CA ALA A 801 18.25 -18.44 -7.52
C ALA A 801 19.39 -19.44 -7.80
N CYS A 802 19.82 -19.62 -9.05
CA CYS A 802 20.92 -20.54 -9.37
C CYS A 802 22.24 -19.80 -9.58
N GLY A 803 23.09 -19.81 -8.54
CA GLY A 803 24.52 -19.61 -8.69
C GLY A 803 25.21 -20.75 -9.45
N LYS A 804 26.52 -20.61 -9.71
CA LYS A 804 27.39 -21.51 -10.51
C LYS A 804 27.52 -22.96 -10.01
N THR A 805 26.76 -23.36 -9.01
CA THR A 805 26.68 -24.71 -8.48
C THR A 805 25.19 -25.05 -8.37
N GLY A 806 24.69 -25.87 -9.29
CA GLY A 806 23.26 -26.03 -9.62
C GLY A 806 22.28 -26.28 -8.48
N CYS A 807 21.01 -26.07 -8.77
CA CYS A 807 19.89 -26.19 -7.84
C CYS A 807 19.27 -27.60 -7.84
N ILE A 808 18.81 -28.06 -6.68
CA ILE A 808 17.96 -29.25 -6.48
C ILE A 808 16.51 -28.75 -6.35
N ASP A 809 15.58 -29.31 -7.12
CA ASP A 809 14.12 -29.15 -6.98
C ASP A 809 13.55 -30.26 -6.08
N ASP A 810 12.49 -29.96 -5.32
CA ASP A 810 11.74 -30.81 -4.37
C ASP A 810 11.05 -32.04 -5.02
N ARG A 811 11.41 -32.39 -6.25
CA ARG A 811 10.94 -33.58 -6.98
C ARG A 811 12.03 -34.63 -7.26
N ASN A 812 13.27 -34.44 -6.81
CA ASN A 812 14.35 -35.41 -7.04
C ASN A 812 14.52 -35.85 -8.52
N ILE A 813 14.28 -34.95 -9.49
CA ILE A 813 14.56 -35.21 -10.91
C ILE A 813 15.84 -34.47 -11.31
N VAL A 814 16.91 -35.23 -11.56
CA VAL A 814 18.17 -34.72 -12.10
C VAL A 814 18.03 -34.51 -13.61
N VAL A 815 17.98 -33.26 -14.06
CA VAL A 815 18.18 -32.92 -15.48
C VAL A 815 19.67 -32.67 -15.71
N ARG A 816 20.38 -33.64 -16.31
CA ARG A 816 21.75 -33.43 -16.80
C ARG A 816 21.69 -32.63 -18.11
N SER A 817 22.35 -31.48 -18.16
CA SER A 817 22.66 -30.80 -19.43
C SER A 817 23.69 -31.62 -20.20
N LYS A 818 23.37 -32.02 -21.44
CA LYS A 818 24.37 -32.51 -22.39
C LYS A 818 25.29 -31.37 -22.81
N GLY A 819 26.59 -31.56 -22.67
CA GLY A 819 27.64 -30.66 -23.15
C GLY A 819 29.01 -31.13 -22.66
N ASN A 820 29.58 -32.09 -23.40
CA ASN A 820 30.80 -32.90 -23.19
C ASN A 820 30.70 -34.04 -22.16
#